data_AF-A0A958WQW8-F1
#
_entry.id   AF-A0A958WQW8-F1
#
_cell.length_a   1.000
_cell.length_b   1.000
_cell.length_c   1.000
_cell.angle_alpha   90.00
_cell.angle_beta   90.00
_cell.angle_gamma   90.00
#
_symmetry.space_group_name_H-M   'P 1'
#
loop_
_entity.id
_entity.type
_entity.pdbx_description
1 polymer ?
#
loop_
_entity_poly.entity_id
_entity_poly.type
_entity_poly.pdbx_seq_one_letter_code
_entity_poly.pdbx_strand_id
1 'polypeptide(L)'
;MKNLLHLFTACPAMAGKNAIAACLVAGILILGNANLLATTYTFNGSTNSDWATASNWSTGTVPTSLASGDAVVIAANCSMNDVSITFPSGTSLTVNNGIALSPSLNTYITIASGATLTVQASGSIGSGRLTNSGTFDLYGSYTIYYYTNSSGGILNVKSGGTYTNHDGAQTFASGGTVNNDGTMNFGGGSNAGILNNNSGGNITHSDGNGAQLSNSGTINNAGSFLSRTSSTTGMFNNSGTLTSAISAHFTVSNGGTLTNTGMISVPAGAAFNVNSGGTLTNQNTFKGAGTLTQSGTFTNSASAEIEPGASPGKLTVTGDLNLGSATYNCEINGTVQGTSYDWLAVSGAATLTNATLTVTWGFTPSAGQTFSVLTCGSRTGEFATVNIPPVSGLVFTVTHSAGGVTISASSAPVTYTFTGSGNWSSSGNWDANSVPPATLLAGDAIVINGSGTCTMDGNQTINSGATLTVNASKTLTISGAFTLTNHGTMTVNGTLSKSSGSSVLTNSATGGITVASGGALNNDSGSFSNAGTFTTNSGGTFGNGSGTFTNSGTYNNGGSNYSTYGGFSNSGTITNTGTMTGSQYINIQNSGSWTNSAGGSMTMNGFYNSGTNASLTNNGTMSIGLSNSKTFVNNATFTVNYLGQANNSGATWTNSSGATFTVGAVPFSNAGTFHNDGTMTLNQNGNTGSTFANNGTFNCAGTLTLNSGSATNAATKSISLSGTLNLNSAFAFTNSGTINGGGTLNVAGGSLTNNGTISNLGLIGFTGNGTLTVASGSTFSTSNGSNTNITSGTLTVNSGATATMGGQLDIFSGGTLNVNGAMTVSGFAFNNAGIIKGTGTITPTTALNNSGFIRPGASPGTLSISGDLNLGSGTYTCEVDGTSAGQFDVLAVSGTATIGASSKLHLIFSVPIVNGTTFDVLTAGTVSGSFAGGNITYANTGTGNVNGVSLTYPGGNMVRVTATSLLPVELVRFTGKEVDGKALLEWETASELNNEGFNVERSRDGRLWENIGFVAGNGTTTTAQYYSFLDEKPLSPHVGGCEGGCVNYYRLKQTDFDGNFEYSPVVSADLTNLQDLSNLRFFPNPATDAVTLALRTDFSGKAILTLHDLTGRVVKTQQLWLEENTPAPDIRLVGLTAGLYLAKVQAGMQHWQARLLVK
;
A
#
# COMPACT_ATOMS: atom_id res chain seq x y z
N MET A 1 97.42 25.80 -10.45
CA MET A 1 96.86 25.21 -9.22
C MET A 1 96.23 26.32 -8.39
N LYS A 2 95.03 26.07 -7.85
CA LYS A 2 94.08 27.02 -7.22
C LYS A 2 93.29 27.95 -8.16
N ASN A 3 92.52 27.32 -9.07
CA ASN A 3 91.15 27.68 -9.48
C ASN A 3 90.61 26.57 -10.40
N LEU A 4 90.74 25.34 -9.92
CA LEU A 4 90.37 24.10 -10.60
C LEU A 4 89.57 23.23 -9.62
N LEU A 5 88.45 23.77 -9.13
CA LEU A 5 87.45 23.02 -8.37
C LEU A 5 86.12 23.79 -8.36
N HIS A 6 85.46 23.85 -9.51
CA HIS A 6 84.02 24.08 -9.67
C HIS A 6 83.67 23.83 -11.14
N LEU A 7 83.76 22.58 -11.58
CA LEU A 7 83.20 22.16 -12.87
C LEU A 7 82.71 20.71 -12.79
N PHE A 8 81.95 20.39 -11.74
CA PHE A 8 81.14 19.17 -11.64
C PHE A 8 79.99 19.41 -10.65
N THR A 9 78.97 20.15 -11.06
CA THR A 9 77.60 20.02 -10.52
C THR A 9 76.61 20.61 -11.54
N ALA A 10 75.56 19.83 -11.82
CA ALA A 10 74.36 20.14 -12.63
C ALA A 10 74.37 19.73 -14.12
N CYS A 11 74.38 18.41 -14.37
CA CYS A 11 73.47 17.82 -15.36
C CYS A 11 73.03 16.43 -14.88
N PRO A 12 71.73 16.21 -14.59
CA PRO A 12 71.25 14.93 -14.11
C PRO A 12 71.11 13.90 -15.24
N ALA A 13 71.57 12.70 -14.92
CA ALA A 13 71.31 11.40 -15.51
C ALA A 13 70.27 11.32 -16.66
N MET A 14 70.75 10.91 -17.84
CA MET A 14 69.99 10.01 -18.71
C MET A 14 70.87 8.84 -19.13
N ALA A 15 70.48 7.67 -18.65
CA ALA A 15 71.07 6.37 -19.00
C ALA A 15 70.51 5.92 -20.36
N GLY A 16 71.41 5.70 -21.32
CA GLY A 16 71.06 5.14 -22.62
C GLY A 16 72.32 4.86 -23.43
N LYS A 17 72.72 3.58 -23.49
CA LYS A 17 73.85 3.07 -24.28
C LYS A 17 73.62 3.31 -25.77
N ASN A 18 73.93 4.51 -26.26
CA ASN A 18 74.22 4.83 -27.66
C ASN A 18 74.95 6.19 -27.85
N ALA A 19 75.28 6.91 -26.77
CA ALA A 19 76.03 8.16 -26.82
C ALA A 19 77.57 8.02 -26.74
N ILE A 20 78.09 6.79 -26.63
CA ILE A 20 79.55 6.51 -26.62
C ILE A 20 80.13 6.48 -28.05
N ALA A 21 79.29 6.37 -29.08
CA ALA A 21 79.73 6.41 -30.48
C ALA A 21 79.77 7.82 -31.10
N ALA A 22 79.12 8.84 -30.50
CA ALA A 22 79.13 10.20 -31.03
C ALA A 22 80.28 11.07 -30.49
N CYS A 23 80.72 10.85 -29.24
CA CYS A 23 81.90 11.53 -28.69
C CYS A 23 83.24 10.92 -29.15
N LEU A 24 83.23 9.70 -29.71
CA LEU A 24 84.44 9.05 -30.24
C LEU A 24 84.69 9.31 -31.74
N VAL A 25 83.72 9.90 -32.45
CA VAL A 25 83.87 10.34 -33.85
C VAL A 25 84.26 11.83 -33.95
N ALA A 26 84.09 12.62 -32.89
CA ALA A 26 84.62 13.99 -32.81
C ALA A 26 86.12 14.05 -32.42
N GLY A 27 86.69 12.95 -31.93
CA GLY A 27 88.10 12.86 -31.50
C GLY A 27 89.09 12.31 -32.53
N ILE A 28 88.62 11.85 -33.70
CA ILE A 28 89.45 11.20 -34.75
C ILE A 28 89.36 11.93 -36.11
N LEU A 29 88.82 13.16 -36.14
CA LEU A 29 88.90 14.05 -37.31
C LEU A 29 89.58 15.38 -36.99
N ILE A 30 90.48 15.38 -36.01
CA ILE A 30 91.42 16.49 -35.73
C ILE A 30 92.79 15.84 -35.51
N LEU A 31 93.42 15.37 -36.58
CA LEU A 31 94.86 15.07 -36.71
C LEU A 31 95.05 14.37 -38.06
N GLY A 32 94.94 15.15 -39.14
CA GLY A 32 95.18 14.67 -40.49
C GLY A 32 95.04 15.81 -41.50
N ASN A 33 96.19 16.33 -41.93
CA ASN A 33 96.43 17.25 -43.05
C ASN A 33 96.34 18.76 -42.80
N ALA A 34 97.53 19.28 -42.46
CA ALA A 34 98.22 20.39 -43.12
C ALA A 34 97.72 21.82 -42.87
N ASN A 35 98.58 22.61 -42.23
CA ASN A 35 98.71 24.07 -42.31
C ASN A 35 97.65 24.76 -43.18
N LEU A 36 96.58 25.24 -42.55
CA LEU A 36 95.83 26.38 -43.03
C LEU A 36 95.95 27.44 -41.94
N LEU A 37 96.79 28.44 -42.22
CA LEU A 37 96.86 29.67 -41.44
C LEU A 37 95.46 30.28 -41.47
N ALA A 38 94.69 30.14 -40.40
CA ALA A 38 93.43 30.84 -40.24
C ALA A 38 93.71 32.33 -40.42
N THR A 39 93.18 32.90 -41.50
CA THR A 39 93.43 34.29 -41.88
C THR A 39 92.30 35.14 -41.35
N THR A 40 92.63 36.10 -40.49
CA THR A 40 91.66 37.12 -40.05
C THR A 40 91.62 38.24 -41.09
N TYR A 41 90.55 38.29 -41.86
CA TYR A 41 90.30 39.35 -42.82
C TYR A 41 89.64 40.52 -42.08
N THR A 42 90.37 41.61 -41.86
CA THR A 42 89.82 42.79 -41.18
C THR A 42 89.37 43.82 -42.20
N PHE A 43 88.09 44.16 -42.23
CA PHE A 43 87.58 45.28 -43.00
C PHE A 43 87.93 46.59 -42.26
N ASN A 44 88.78 47.40 -42.89
CA ASN A 44 89.29 48.70 -42.41
C ASN A 44 88.66 49.90 -43.16
N GLY A 45 87.62 49.67 -43.97
CA GLY A 45 86.99 50.73 -44.77
C GLY A 45 86.33 51.81 -43.91
N SER A 46 86.49 53.07 -44.29
CA SER A 46 85.78 54.22 -43.70
C SER A 46 84.28 54.20 -44.08
N THR A 47 83.51 55.16 -43.56
CA THR A 47 82.06 55.27 -43.79
C THR A 47 81.69 55.14 -45.28
N ASN A 48 80.76 54.23 -45.61
CA ASN A 48 80.28 53.93 -47.00
C ASN A 48 81.33 53.30 -47.94
N SER A 49 82.39 52.71 -47.39
CA SER A 49 83.37 51.94 -48.15
C SER A 49 82.76 50.65 -48.72
N ASP A 50 82.98 50.38 -50.00
CA ASP A 50 82.48 49.19 -50.68
C ASP A 50 83.21 47.92 -50.17
N TRP A 51 82.44 46.92 -49.74
CA TRP A 51 82.93 45.59 -49.32
C TRP A 51 83.69 44.88 -50.44
N ALA A 52 83.33 45.14 -51.69
CA ALA A 52 83.97 44.59 -52.87
C ALA A 52 85.26 45.33 -53.29
N THR A 53 85.66 46.37 -52.56
CA THR A 53 86.91 47.09 -52.82
C THR A 53 88.05 46.50 -52.00
N ALA A 54 89.02 45.90 -52.68
CA ALA A 54 90.12 45.13 -52.10
C ALA A 54 91.00 45.93 -51.10
N SER A 55 91.16 47.25 -51.31
CA SER A 55 91.94 48.13 -50.42
C SER A 55 91.30 48.35 -49.05
N ASN A 56 90.02 48.02 -48.90
CA ASN A 56 89.31 48.15 -47.62
C ASN A 56 89.53 46.96 -46.70
N TRP A 57 90.36 45.99 -47.11
CA TRP A 57 90.67 44.78 -46.38
C TRP A 57 92.12 44.78 -45.91
N SER A 58 92.38 44.30 -44.69
CA SER A 58 93.73 44.19 -44.12
C SER A 58 94.68 43.33 -44.95
N THR A 59 94.14 42.42 -45.76
CA THR A 59 94.87 41.56 -46.68
C THR A 59 95.05 42.16 -48.07
N GLY A 60 94.45 43.33 -48.34
CA GLY A 60 94.45 43.97 -49.67
C GLY A 60 93.64 43.21 -50.71
N THR A 61 92.82 42.23 -50.31
CA THR A 61 91.99 41.38 -51.17
C THR A 61 90.60 41.19 -50.54
N VAL A 62 89.55 41.24 -51.36
CA VAL A 62 88.19 40.92 -50.91
C VAL A 62 88.10 39.41 -50.64
N PRO A 63 87.67 38.97 -49.45
CA PRO A 63 87.50 37.56 -49.15
C PRO A 63 86.29 37.02 -49.93
N THR A 64 86.56 36.30 -51.02
CA THR A 64 85.52 35.70 -51.89
C THR A 64 85.29 34.21 -51.59
N SER A 65 86.19 33.57 -50.84
CA SER A 65 86.04 32.22 -50.28
C SER A 65 86.84 32.11 -48.99
N LEU A 66 86.23 31.63 -47.90
CA LEU A 66 86.89 31.42 -46.61
C LEU A 66 87.08 29.92 -46.36
N ALA A 67 88.26 29.50 -45.90
CA ALA A 67 88.49 28.14 -45.46
C ALA A 67 87.94 27.94 -44.04
N SER A 68 87.68 26.67 -43.66
CA SER A 68 87.27 26.33 -42.30
C SER A 68 88.28 26.85 -41.27
N GLY A 69 87.89 27.85 -40.48
CA GLY A 69 88.74 28.49 -39.46
C GLY A 69 89.07 29.97 -39.72
N ASP A 70 88.83 30.49 -40.93
CA ASP A 70 89.02 31.92 -41.23
C ASP A 70 87.93 32.78 -40.57
N ALA A 71 88.29 34.02 -40.19
CA ALA A 71 87.38 34.96 -39.54
C ALA A 71 87.36 36.30 -40.27
N VAL A 72 86.16 36.84 -40.52
CA VAL A 72 86.00 38.22 -40.97
C VAL A 72 85.69 39.11 -39.77
N VAL A 73 86.47 40.17 -39.59
CA VAL A 73 86.35 41.14 -38.49
C VAL A 73 86.19 42.54 -39.07
N ILE A 74 85.32 43.36 -38.50
CA ILE A 74 85.23 44.79 -38.85
C ILE A 74 86.07 45.58 -37.83
N ALA A 75 86.97 46.45 -38.30
CA ALA A 75 87.82 47.24 -37.42
C ALA A 75 87.02 48.29 -36.61
N ALA A 76 87.53 48.65 -35.44
CA ALA A 76 86.95 49.71 -34.61
C ALA A 76 86.88 51.03 -35.39
N ASN A 77 85.75 51.76 -35.25
CA ASN A 77 85.42 53.01 -35.95
C ASN A 77 85.00 52.91 -37.43
N CYS A 78 84.72 51.72 -37.96
CA CYS A 78 84.10 51.57 -39.28
C CYS A 78 82.56 51.63 -39.16
N SER A 79 81.90 52.42 -40.00
CA SER A 79 80.43 52.46 -40.13
C SER A 79 80.06 52.06 -41.55
N MET A 80 79.40 50.91 -41.71
CA MET A 80 78.90 50.45 -43.01
C MET A 80 77.44 50.88 -43.16
N ASN A 81 77.19 51.92 -43.96
CA ASN A 81 75.86 52.24 -44.47
C ASN A 81 75.76 51.76 -45.93
N ASP A 82 74.57 51.34 -46.36
CA ASP A 82 74.28 50.98 -47.76
C ASP A 82 75.11 49.80 -48.35
N VAL A 83 75.43 48.75 -47.57
CA VAL A 83 76.18 47.57 -48.06
C VAL A 83 75.32 46.30 -48.15
N SER A 84 75.38 45.59 -49.28
CA SER A 84 74.82 44.23 -49.45
C SER A 84 75.93 43.18 -49.27
N ILE A 85 75.69 42.19 -48.41
CA ILE A 85 76.65 41.16 -48.00
C ILE A 85 76.01 39.79 -48.15
N THR A 86 76.67 38.85 -48.83
CA THR A 86 76.25 37.43 -48.88
C THR A 86 77.36 36.57 -48.31
N PHE A 87 77.05 35.76 -47.29
CA PHE A 87 77.96 34.83 -46.61
C PHE A 87 77.84 33.44 -47.26
N PRO A 88 78.88 32.93 -47.94
CA PRO A 88 78.88 31.57 -48.48
C PRO A 88 78.92 30.50 -47.38
N SER A 89 78.58 29.26 -47.70
CA SER A 89 78.69 28.12 -46.78
C SER A 89 80.11 28.00 -46.18
N GLY A 90 80.19 27.74 -44.86
CA GLY A 90 81.46 27.58 -44.13
C GLY A 90 82.12 28.88 -43.67
N THR A 91 81.48 30.03 -43.87
CA THR A 91 82.03 31.35 -43.48
C THR A 91 81.52 31.84 -42.12
N SER A 92 82.28 32.72 -41.45
CA SER A 92 81.83 33.38 -40.22
C SER A 92 82.11 34.90 -40.20
N LEU A 93 81.15 35.70 -39.73
CA LEU A 93 81.30 37.14 -39.49
C LEU A 93 81.00 37.46 -38.03
N THR A 94 81.85 38.25 -37.38
CA THR A 94 81.59 38.80 -36.03
C THR A 94 81.49 40.32 -36.05
N VAL A 95 80.35 40.86 -35.62
CA VAL A 95 80.16 42.28 -35.28
C VAL A 95 80.59 42.47 -33.83
N ASN A 96 81.76 43.10 -33.64
CA ASN A 96 82.34 43.29 -32.32
C ASN A 96 81.61 44.35 -31.49
N ASN A 97 81.96 44.41 -30.20
CA ASN A 97 81.46 45.39 -29.26
C ASN A 97 81.65 46.83 -29.75
N GLY A 98 80.61 47.65 -29.61
CA GLY A 98 80.59 49.06 -30.03
C GLY A 98 80.44 49.29 -31.54
N ILE A 99 80.31 48.23 -32.36
CA ILE A 99 80.18 48.34 -33.82
C ILE A 99 78.71 48.28 -34.23
N ALA A 100 78.29 49.22 -35.07
CA ALA A 100 76.96 49.27 -35.67
C ALA A 100 77.01 49.00 -37.18
N LEU A 101 76.36 47.93 -37.63
CA LEU A 101 76.04 47.69 -39.04
C LEU A 101 74.73 48.42 -39.38
N SER A 102 74.74 49.35 -40.33
CA SER A 102 73.54 50.14 -40.68
C SER A 102 73.12 49.93 -42.14
N PRO A 103 72.67 48.72 -42.52
CA PRO A 103 72.17 48.48 -43.87
C PRO A 103 70.97 49.38 -44.18
N SER A 104 70.83 49.82 -45.42
CA SER A 104 69.66 50.61 -45.83
C SER A 104 68.55 49.71 -46.37
N LEU A 105 67.41 50.32 -46.71
CA LEU A 105 66.24 49.60 -47.22
C LEU A 105 66.52 48.84 -48.53
N ASN A 106 67.55 49.25 -49.28
CA ASN A 106 67.93 48.69 -50.57
C ASN A 106 69.08 47.68 -50.49
N THR A 107 69.59 47.37 -49.29
CA THR A 107 70.70 46.43 -49.14
C THR A 107 70.34 45.15 -48.39
N TYR A 108 71.05 44.07 -48.76
CA TYR A 108 70.70 42.70 -48.38
C TYR A 108 71.85 42.03 -47.63
N ILE A 109 71.57 41.47 -46.46
CA ILE A 109 72.46 40.57 -45.74
C ILE A 109 71.94 39.14 -45.91
N THR A 110 72.69 38.25 -46.56
CA THR A 110 72.27 36.86 -46.77
C THR A 110 73.24 35.90 -46.07
N ILE A 111 72.76 35.14 -45.10
CA ILE A 111 73.51 34.08 -44.42
C ILE A 111 73.17 32.75 -45.11
N ALA A 112 74.09 32.18 -45.90
CA ALA A 112 73.84 30.90 -46.55
C ALA A 112 73.88 29.73 -45.54
N SER A 113 73.39 28.57 -45.96
CA SER A 113 73.49 27.34 -45.17
C SER A 113 74.95 27.04 -44.81
N GLY A 114 75.20 26.71 -43.55
CA GLY A 114 76.55 26.46 -43.03
C GLY A 114 77.39 27.71 -42.74
N ALA A 115 76.87 28.93 -42.92
CA ALA A 115 77.53 30.17 -42.52
C ALA A 115 77.06 30.65 -41.14
N THR A 116 77.88 31.44 -40.43
CA THR A 116 77.55 31.98 -39.10
C THR A 116 77.73 33.51 -39.03
N LEU A 117 76.72 34.23 -38.55
CA LEU A 117 76.80 35.64 -38.16
C LEU A 117 76.72 35.77 -36.64
N THR A 118 77.67 36.44 -36.01
CA THR A 118 77.68 36.70 -34.56
C THR A 118 77.68 38.20 -34.29
N VAL A 119 76.77 38.69 -33.46
CA VAL A 119 76.73 40.08 -32.99
C VAL A 119 77.01 40.10 -31.50
N GLN A 120 78.12 40.71 -31.08
CA GLN A 120 78.56 40.78 -29.68
C GLN A 120 77.71 41.75 -28.84
N ALA A 121 77.81 41.68 -27.51
CA ALA A 121 76.89 42.30 -26.54
C ALA A 121 76.57 43.80 -26.74
N SER A 122 77.53 44.60 -27.22
CA SER A 122 77.31 46.03 -27.54
C SER A 122 77.38 46.35 -29.04
N GLY A 123 77.38 45.32 -29.89
CA GLY A 123 77.23 45.46 -31.34
C GLY A 123 75.75 45.64 -31.73
N SER A 124 75.51 46.26 -32.88
CA SER A 124 74.15 46.44 -33.39
C SER A 124 74.04 46.23 -34.90
N ILE A 125 72.86 45.79 -35.36
CA ILE A 125 72.47 45.78 -36.77
C ILE A 125 71.19 46.64 -36.91
N GLY A 126 71.21 47.62 -37.81
CA GLY A 126 70.12 48.53 -38.13
C GLY A 126 69.12 47.98 -39.16
N SER A 127 68.14 48.82 -39.53
CA SER A 127 66.93 48.48 -40.27
C SER A 127 67.12 48.20 -41.78
N GLY A 128 67.80 47.10 -42.13
CA GLY A 128 67.95 46.61 -43.52
C GLY A 128 67.26 45.26 -43.79
N ARG A 129 67.53 44.67 -44.95
CA ARG A 129 67.00 43.36 -45.37
C ARG A 129 67.97 42.24 -44.99
N LEU A 130 67.53 41.20 -44.26
CA LEU A 130 68.36 40.06 -43.88
C LEU A 130 67.64 38.72 -44.14
N THR A 131 68.31 37.79 -44.82
CA THR A 131 67.83 36.42 -45.05
C THR A 131 68.80 35.43 -44.41
N ASN A 132 68.32 34.61 -43.48
CA ASN A 132 69.12 33.61 -42.77
C ASN A 132 68.77 32.19 -43.23
N SER A 133 69.74 31.44 -43.73
CA SER A 133 69.67 30.00 -43.97
C SER A 133 70.77 29.23 -43.22
N GLY A 134 71.63 29.93 -42.45
CA GLY A 134 72.71 29.39 -41.62
C GLY A 134 72.47 29.70 -40.13
N THR A 135 73.51 30.06 -39.37
CA THR A 135 73.41 30.39 -37.94
C THR A 135 73.55 31.89 -37.70
N PHE A 136 72.67 32.49 -36.90
CA PHE A 136 72.76 33.88 -36.47
C PHE A 136 72.74 33.94 -34.93
N ASP A 137 73.89 34.19 -34.31
CA ASP A 137 74.03 34.39 -32.86
C ASP A 137 74.00 35.89 -32.50
N LEU A 138 72.99 36.31 -31.75
CA LEU A 138 72.74 37.71 -31.38
C LEU A 138 72.89 37.90 -29.86
N TYR A 139 74.05 38.40 -29.42
CA TYR A 139 74.29 38.89 -28.06
C TYR A 139 74.01 40.40 -27.92
N GLY A 140 74.14 41.16 -29.01
CA GLY A 140 73.85 42.60 -29.07
C GLY A 140 72.43 42.91 -29.53
N SER A 141 72.24 43.93 -30.38
CA SER A 141 70.91 44.35 -30.85
C SER A 141 70.73 44.22 -32.36
N TYR A 142 69.51 43.89 -32.79
CA TYR A 142 69.11 43.91 -34.20
C TYR A 142 67.73 44.54 -34.35
N THR A 143 67.62 45.58 -35.18
CA THR A 143 66.35 46.22 -35.55
C THR A 143 66.00 45.90 -37.01
N ILE A 144 64.83 45.34 -37.25
CA ILE A 144 64.45 44.76 -38.54
C ILE A 144 63.73 45.78 -39.44
N TYR A 145 63.95 45.64 -40.74
CA TYR A 145 63.04 46.15 -41.77
C TYR A 145 62.44 45.01 -42.62
N TYR A 146 63.27 44.09 -43.13
CA TYR A 146 62.85 42.79 -43.67
C TYR A 146 63.73 41.68 -43.10
N TYR A 147 63.14 40.66 -42.48
CA TYR A 147 63.89 39.50 -41.98
C TYR A 147 63.21 38.19 -42.37
N THR A 148 63.96 37.27 -42.96
CA THR A 148 63.48 35.91 -43.24
C THR A 148 64.44 34.89 -42.67
N ASN A 149 64.00 34.09 -41.69
CA ASN A 149 64.70 32.87 -41.30
C ASN A 149 64.16 31.71 -42.15
N SER A 150 64.95 31.29 -43.12
CA SER A 150 64.60 30.28 -44.11
C SER A 150 64.70 28.86 -43.53
N SER A 151 64.27 27.87 -44.31
CA SER A 151 64.41 26.45 -43.94
C SER A 151 65.89 26.11 -43.67
N GLY A 152 66.17 25.46 -42.53
CA GLY A 152 67.53 25.15 -42.07
C GLY A 152 68.25 26.31 -41.36
N GLY A 153 67.71 27.52 -41.36
CA GLY A 153 68.26 28.66 -40.64
C GLY A 153 68.01 28.60 -39.13
N ILE A 154 69.02 28.97 -38.34
CA ILE A 154 68.99 29.01 -36.88
C ILE A 154 69.27 30.46 -36.42
N LEU A 155 68.33 31.09 -35.73
CA LEU A 155 68.54 32.36 -35.03
C LEU A 155 68.63 32.08 -33.52
N ASN A 156 69.73 32.46 -32.89
CA ASN A 156 69.92 32.38 -31.45
C ASN A 156 70.02 33.80 -30.86
N VAL A 157 68.95 34.28 -30.25
CA VAL A 157 69.00 35.51 -29.44
C VAL A 157 69.47 35.12 -28.05
N LYS A 158 70.71 35.47 -27.74
CA LYS A 158 71.39 35.08 -26.49
C LYS A 158 70.95 35.98 -25.34
N SER A 159 71.28 35.59 -24.11
CA SER A 159 71.01 36.40 -22.92
C SER A 159 71.64 37.80 -23.05
N GLY A 160 70.86 38.84 -22.76
CA GLY A 160 71.22 40.25 -22.99
C GLY A 160 71.01 40.76 -24.43
N GLY A 161 70.85 39.86 -25.40
CA GLY A 161 70.57 40.20 -26.79
C GLY A 161 69.15 40.69 -27.01
N THR A 162 68.97 41.59 -27.97
CA THR A 162 67.67 42.19 -28.31
C THR A 162 67.39 42.13 -29.81
N TYR A 163 66.35 41.41 -30.19
CA TYR A 163 65.80 41.37 -31.55
C TYR A 163 64.55 42.23 -31.60
N THR A 164 64.46 43.20 -32.50
CA THR A 164 63.37 44.18 -32.53
C THR A 164 62.77 44.34 -33.90
N ASN A 165 61.47 44.04 -34.02
CA ASN A 165 60.66 44.33 -35.18
C ASN A 165 59.67 45.46 -34.89
N HIS A 166 59.82 46.63 -35.51
CA HIS A 166 58.84 47.74 -35.50
C HIS A 166 58.04 47.71 -36.81
N ASP A 167 57.20 46.70 -37.00
CA ASP A 167 56.31 46.55 -38.18
C ASP A 167 57.01 46.26 -39.52
N GLY A 168 58.28 45.86 -39.49
CA GLY A 168 58.97 45.27 -40.64
C GLY A 168 58.43 43.89 -41.00
N ALA A 169 58.59 43.48 -42.26
CA ALA A 169 58.14 42.16 -42.69
C ALA A 169 59.09 41.08 -42.15
N GLN A 170 58.58 40.29 -41.21
CA GLN A 170 59.30 39.18 -40.58
C GLN A 170 58.62 37.85 -40.91
N THR A 171 59.42 36.87 -41.33
CA THR A 171 58.98 35.50 -41.55
C THR A 171 59.99 34.50 -40.98
N PHE A 172 59.56 33.68 -40.02
CA PHE A 172 60.28 32.46 -39.66
C PHE A 172 59.65 31.32 -40.46
N ALA A 173 60.30 30.90 -41.54
CA ALA A 173 59.75 29.93 -42.50
C ALA A 173 59.73 28.51 -41.92
N SER A 174 58.95 27.62 -42.56
CA SER A 174 58.90 26.21 -42.21
C SER A 174 60.28 25.54 -42.32
N GLY A 175 60.67 24.79 -41.28
CA GLY A 175 61.98 24.17 -41.13
C GLY A 175 63.09 25.11 -40.60
N GLY A 176 62.80 26.38 -40.32
CA GLY A 176 63.71 27.28 -39.59
C GLY A 176 63.52 27.16 -38.07
N THR A 177 64.58 27.41 -37.31
CA THR A 177 64.58 27.39 -35.84
C THR A 177 65.00 28.75 -35.27
N VAL A 178 64.31 29.19 -34.22
CA VAL A 178 64.65 30.38 -33.45
C VAL A 178 64.74 29.99 -31.98
N ASN A 179 65.85 30.31 -31.32
CA ASN A 179 66.06 30.10 -29.88
C ASN A 179 66.24 31.47 -29.20
N ASN A 180 65.43 31.76 -28.19
CA ASN A 180 65.45 33.02 -27.46
C ASN A 180 65.79 32.80 -25.98
N ASP A 181 66.96 33.29 -25.57
CA ASP A 181 67.39 33.48 -24.17
C ASP A 181 67.45 34.97 -23.79
N GLY A 182 67.15 35.88 -24.73
CA GLY A 182 67.19 37.34 -24.58
C GLY A 182 65.81 37.99 -24.75
N THR A 183 65.72 39.14 -25.41
CA THR A 183 64.45 39.84 -25.68
C THR A 183 64.11 39.88 -27.17
N MET A 184 62.91 39.46 -27.54
CA MET A 184 62.35 39.65 -28.87
C MET A 184 61.13 40.58 -28.82
N ASN A 185 61.20 41.70 -29.54
CA ASN A 185 60.13 42.68 -29.67
C ASN A 185 59.43 42.50 -31.03
N PHE A 186 58.11 42.27 -31.06
CA PHE A 186 57.34 42.08 -32.31
C PHE A 186 56.20 43.11 -32.45
N GLY A 187 56.38 44.08 -33.36
CA GLY A 187 55.33 44.97 -33.90
C GLY A 187 54.38 44.30 -34.89
N GLY A 188 54.86 43.28 -35.59
CA GLY A 188 54.09 42.37 -36.43
C GLY A 188 54.97 41.20 -36.85
N GLY A 189 54.43 40.04 -37.21
CA GLY A 189 55.26 38.90 -37.58
C GLY A 189 54.54 37.59 -37.81
N SER A 190 55.22 36.67 -38.48
CA SER A 190 54.75 35.32 -38.79
C SER A 190 55.78 34.24 -38.42
N ASN A 191 55.31 33.17 -37.76
CA ASN A 191 56.08 31.95 -37.50
C ASN A 191 55.43 30.75 -38.18
N ALA A 192 56.15 30.11 -39.11
CA ALA A 192 55.83 28.81 -39.70
C ALA A 192 56.86 27.73 -39.33
N GLY A 193 57.94 28.10 -38.62
CA GLY A 193 59.00 27.22 -38.14
C GLY A 193 58.88 26.89 -36.64
N ILE A 194 60.01 26.68 -35.98
CA ILE A 194 60.10 26.44 -34.53
C ILE A 194 60.65 27.68 -33.83
N LEU A 195 59.90 28.22 -32.86
CA LEU A 195 60.34 29.31 -31.99
C LEU A 195 60.37 28.83 -30.54
N ASN A 196 61.58 28.66 -30.01
CA ASN A 196 61.83 28.30 -28.62
C ASN A 196 62.10 29.57 -27.82
N ASN A 197 61.16 29.98 -26.99
CA ASN A 197 61.38 30.99 -25.96
C ASN A 197 61.81 30.31 -24.67
N ASN A 198 63.11 30.22 -24.42
CA ASN A 198 63.67 29.51 -23.28
C ASN A 198 63.34 30.24 -21.96
N SER A 199 63.65 29.65 -20.81
CA SER A 199 63.27 30.19 -19.49
C SER A 199 63.79 31.59 -19.19
N GLY A 200 64.94 31.99 -19.76
CA GLY A 200 65.48 33.35 -19.67
C GLY A 200 64.96 34.32 -20.74
N GLY A 201 64.20 33.82 -21.72
CA GLY A 201 63.71 34.57 -22.86
C GLY A 201 62.45 35.39 -22.56
N ASN A 202 62.37 36.56 -23.17
CA ASN A 202 61.22 37.47 -23.12
C ASN A 202 60.74 37.81 -24.54
N ILE A 203 59.47 37.55 -24.83
CA ILE A 203 58.80 37.96 -26.06
C ILE A 203 57.77 39.04 -25.73
N THR A 204 57.91 40.22 -26.34
CA THR A 204 57.07 41.39 -26.08
C THR A 204 57.01 42.33 -27.29
N HIS A 205 56.67 43.60 -27.09
CA HIS A 205 56.82 44.69 -28.05
C HIS A 205 57.62 45.84 -27.40
N SER A 206 58.28 46.66 -28.23
CA SER A 206 59.20 47.71 -27.78
C SER A 206 58.55 48.82 -26.95
N ASP A 207 57.25 49.06 -27.18
CA ASP A 207 56.40 49.97 -26.41
C ASP A 207 55.89 49.37 -25.08
N GLY A 208 56.20 48.10 -24.80
CA GLY A 208 55.74 47.37 -23.62
C GLY A 208 54.31 46.83 -23.72
N ASN A 209 53.59 47.04 -24.83
CA ASN A 209 52.18 46.66 -24.99
C ASN A 209 51.96 45.22 -25.52
N GLY A 210 53.01 44.41 -25.61
CA GLY A 210 52.96 43.00 -26.01
C GLY A 210 53.13 42.74 -27.50
N ALA A 211 53.62 41.55 -27.83
CA ALA A 211 53.94 41.08 -29.17
C ALA A 211 52.70 40.91 -30.05
N GLN A 212 52.83 41.17 -31.36
CA GLN A 212 51.88 40.76 -32.40
C GLN A 212 52.53 39.69 -33.29
N LEU A 213 52.26 38.42 -32.99
CA LEU A 213 52.87 37.28 -33.71
C LEU A 213 51.79 36.29 -34.14
N SER A 214 51.76 35.95 -35.42
CA SER A 214 50.88 34.90 -35.97
C SER A 214 51.65 33.60 -36.14
N ASN A 215 51.26 32.54 -35.44
CA ASN A 215 51.89 31.23 -35.48
C ASN A 215 51.10 30.23 -36.34
N SER A 216 51.78 29.57 -37.26
CA SER A 216 51.34 28.40 -38.03
C SER A 216 52.29 27.20 -37.85
N GLY A 217 53.45 27.41 -37.23
CA GLY A 217 54.41 26.36 -36.85
C GLY A 217 54.31 26.00 -35.37
N THR A 218 55.45 25.91 -34.70
CA THR A 218 55.56 25.55 -33.27
C THR A 218 56.17 26.69 -32.47
N ILE A 219 55.52 27.10 -31.38
CA ILE A 219 56.11 27.94 -30.33
C ILE A 219 56.25 27.11 -29.06
N ASN A 220 57.46 27.03 -28.50
CA ASN A 220 57.73 26.45 -27.18
C ASN A 220 58.10 27.59 -26.23
N ASN A 221 57.17 27.99 -25.37
CA ASN A 221 57.33 29.08 -24.43
C ASN A 221 57.63 28.57 -23.01
N ALA A 222 58.91 28.57 -22.62
CA ALA A 222 59.38 28.35 -21.26
C ALA A 222 59.68 29.67 -20.50
N GLY A 223 59.86 30.78 -21.21
CA GLY A 223 60.09 32.12 -20.65
C GLY A 223 58.81 32.96 -20.51
N SER A 224 58.94 34.28 -20.69
CA SER A 224 57.82 35.24 -20.67
C SER A 224 57.36 35.57 -22.09
N PHE A 225 56.04 35.50 -22.34
CA PHE A 225 55.40 35.94 -23.57
C PHE A 225 54.26 36.91 -23.23
N LEU A 226 54.43 38.20 -23.56
CA LEU A 226 53.36 39.19 -23.46
C LEU A 226 52.73 39.37 -24.84
N SER A 227 51.42 39.15 -24.98
CA SER A 227 50.71 39.22 -26.26
C SER A 227 49.80 40.44 -26.36
N ARG A 228 49.85 41.16 -27.49
CA ARG A 228 48.87 42.21 -27.84
C ARG A 228 47.72 41.66 -28.69
N THR A 229 48.03 41.00 -29.80
CA THR A 229 47.04 40.34 -30.68
C THR A 229 47.65 39.11 -31.34
N SER A 230 48.41 38.32 -30.57
CA SER A 230 49.06 37.12 -31.13
C SER A 230 48.03 36.03 -31.37
N SER A 231 48.30 35.18 -32.34
CA SER A 231 47.42 34.04 -32.66
C SER A 231 48.20 32.78 -33.00
N THR A 232 47.56 31.63 -32.86
CA THR A 232 48.12 30.35 -33.29
C THR A 232 47.09 29.51 -34.06
N THR A 233 47.49 29.06 -35.24
CA THR A 233 46.89 27.99 -36.06
C THR A 233 47.74 26.71 -36.02
N GLY A 234 48.95 26.78 -35.45
CA GLY A 234 49.83 25.65 -35.19
C GLY A 234 49.92 25.29 -33.69
N MET A 235 51.05 24.70 -33.27
CA MET A 235 51.28 24.28 -31.89
C MET A 235 51.87 25.41 -31.03
N PHE A 236 51.31 25.62 -29.84
CA PHE A 236 51.85 26.50 -28.81
C PHE A 236 51.97 25.75 -27.49
N ASN A 237 53.20 25.45 -27.06
CA ASN A 237 53.48 24.76 -25.80
C ASN A 237 53.93 25.79 -24.76
N ASN A 238 53.12 26.05 -23.75
CA ASN A 238 53.42 27.00 -22.69
C ASN A 238 53.83 26.28 -21.40
N SER A 239 55.13 26.28 -21.08
CA SER A 239 55.66 25.85 -19.78
C SER A 239 56.14 27.02 -18.91
N GLY A 240 56.23 28.23 -19.47
CA GLY A 240 56.56 29.48 -18.79
C GLY A 240 55.32 30.32 -18.49
N THR A 241 55.39 31.62 -18.77
CA THR A 241 54.26 32.55 -18.59
C THR A 241 53.80 33.11 -19.93
N LEU A 242 52.52 32.95 -20.24
CA LEU A 242 51.83 33.63 -21.34
C LEU A 242 50.85 34.64 -20.77
N THR A 243 51.05 35.93 -21.04
CA THR A 243 50.19 37.01 -20.57
C THR A 243 49.51 37.69 -21.75
N SER A 244 48.21 37.88 -21.69
CA SER A 244 47.51 38.79 -22.62
C SER A 244 47.60 40.22 -22.10
N ALA A 245 48.01 41.17 -22.93
CA ALA A 245 48.09 42.58 -22.56
C ALA A 245 46.68 43.17 -22.36
N ILE A 246 46.59 44.24 -21.56
CA ILE A 246 45.32 44.94 -21.29
C ILE A 246 44.76 45.53 -22.59
N SER A 247 43.44 45.42 -22.80
CA SER A 247 42.74 45.81 -24.04
C SER A 247 43.19 45.02 -25.28
N ALA A 248 43.78 43.84 -25.07
CA ALA A 248 44.41 43.03 -26.08
C ALA A 248 43.98 41.56 -25.93
N HIS A 249 44.42 40.69 -26.85
CA HIS A 249 44.06 39.28 -26.81
C HIS A 249 45.13 38.32 -27.34
N PHE A 250 45.06 37.07 -26.88
CA PHE A 250 45.68 35.93 -27.56
C PHE A 250 44.60 35.03 -28.17
N THR A 251 44.79 34.57 -29.41
CA THR A 251 43.79 33.73 -30.10
C THR A 251 44.34 32.36 -30.50
N VAL A 252 43.74 31.29 -29.99
CA VAL A 252 43.85 29.93 -30.56
C VAL A 252 42.82 29.80 -31.67
N SER A 253 43.29 29.76 -32.91
CA SER A 253 42.46 29.72 -34.12
C SER A 253 42.14 28.27 -34.53
N ASN A 254 41.28 28.10 -35.54
CA ASN A 254 40.94 26.80 -36.09
C ASN A 254 42.20 26.01 -36.51
N GLY A 255 42.31 24.76 -36.06
CA GLY A 255 43.47 23.88 -36.28
C GLY A 255 44.64 24.10 -35.30
N GLY A 256 44.64 25.21 -34.55
CA GLY A 256 45.67 25.50 -33.55
C GLY A 256 45.47 24.72 -32.25
N THR A 257 46.59 24.34 -31.63
CA THR A 257 46.60 23.65 -30.33
C THR A 257 47.51 24.39 -29.35
N LEU A 258 46.98 24.72 -28.17
CA LEU A 258 47.75 25.27 -27.06
C LEU A 258 47.73 24.31 -25.88
N THR A 259 48.90 23.91 -25.40
CA THR A 259 49.04 23.14 -24.15
C THR A 259 49.72 23.98 -23.10
N ASN A 260 49.07 24.16 -21.95
CA ASN A 260 49.59 24.93 -20.83
C ASN A 260 50.03 24.01 -19.69
N THR A 261 51.33 23.90 -19.46
CA THR A 261 51.93 23.29 -18.26
C THR A 261 52.55 24.33 -17.32
N GLY A 262 52.57 25.61 -17.72
CA GLY A 262 52.99 26.75 -16.93
C GLY A 262 51.80 27.64 -16.53
N MET A 263 51.93 28.95 -16.73
CA MET A 263 50.90 29.93 -16.36
C MET A 263 50.37 30.67 -17.60
N ILE A 264 49.05 30.73 -17.72
CA ILE A 264 48.36 31.71 -18.56
C ILE A 264 47.77 32.80 -17.67
N SER A 265 48.07 34.06 -17.97
CA SER A 265 47.58 35.23 -17.24
C SER A 265 46.74 36.12 -18.16
N VAL A 266 45.49 36.34 -17.79
CA VAL A 266 44.51 37.17 -18.51
C VAL A 266 44.04 38.28 -17.56
N PRO A 267 44.77 39.41 -17.46
CA PRO A 267 44.42 40.51 -16.57
C PRO A 267 43.09 41.17 -16.96
N ALA A 268 42.55 41.99 -16.04
CA ALA A 268 41.32 42.74 -16.30
C ALA A 268 41.44 43.58 -17.57
N GLY A 269 40.40 43.53 -18.41
CA GLY A 269 40.37 44.19 -19.72
C GLY A 269 41.13 43.48 -20.84
N ALA A 270 41.82 42.36 -20.57
CA ALA A 270 42.39 41.49 -21.60
C ALA A 270 41.44 40.33 -21.95
N ALA A 271 41.66 39.72 -23.12
CA ALA A 271 40.93 38.54 -23.55
C ALA A 271 41.84 37.39 -23.99
N PHE A 272 41.34 36.17 -23.88
CA PHE A 272 41.94 34.96 -24.42
C PHE A 272 40.88 34.24 -25.23
N ASN A 273 41.09 34.08 -26.54
CA ASN A 273 40.08 33.54 -27.44
C ASN A 273 40.49 32.12 -27.87
N VAL A 274 39.58 31.17 -27.73
CA VAL A 274 39.69 29.83 -28.31
C VAL A 274 38.54 29.70 -29.30
N ASN A 275 38.87 29.93 -30.57
CA ASN A 275 37.89 29.92 -31.65
C ASN A 275 37.47 28.49 -32.00
N SER A 276 36.34 28.34 -32.68
CA SER A 276 35.87 27.05 -33.18
C SER A 276 36.97 26.31 -33.97
N GLY A 277 37.16 25.03 -33.64
CA GLY A 277 38.22 24.18 -34.18
C GLY A 277 39.61 24.36 -33.57
N GLY A 278 39.80 25.32 -32.64
CA GLY A 278 41.01 25.45 -31.83
C GLY A 278 40.90 24.66 -30.52
N THR A 279 42.05 24.22 -29.99
CA THR A 279 42.11 23.41 -28.75
C THR A 279 43.04 24.04 -27.72
N LEU A 280 42.53 24.25 -26.50
CA LEU A 280 43.30 24.61 -25.31
C LEU A 280 43.26 23.46 -24.29
N THR A 281 44.42 22.91 -23.96
CA THR A 281 44.58 21.95 -22.86
C THR A 281 45.35 22.60 -21.73
N ASN A 282 44.65 22.88 -20.62
CA ASN A 282 45.25 23.44 -19.42
C ASN A 282 45.62 22.33 -18.42
N GLN A 283 46.87 22.30 -18.00
CA GLN A 283 47.41 21.30 -17.07
C GLN A 283 48.00 21.94 -15.80
N ASN A 284 47.92 23.27 -15.67
CA ASN A 284 48.43 24.03 -14.55
C ASN A 284 47.58 25.33 -14.42
N THR A 285 48.15 26.49 -14.15
CA THR A 285 47.39 27.70 -13.83
C THR A 285 46.88 28.45 -15.07
N PHE A 286 45.56 28.70 -15.11
CA PHE A 286 44.93 29.74 -15.91
C PHE A 286 44.33 30.79 -14.96
N LYS A 287 44.85 32.02 -15.00
CA LYS A 287 44.49 33.05 -14.02
C LYS A 287 44.17 34.42 -14.59
N GLY A 288 43.45 35.21 -13.80
CA GLY A 288 43.23 36.65 -14.01
C GLY A 288 41.77 37.03 -14.19
N ALA A 289 41.50 38.34 -14.10
CA ALA A 289 40.16 38.93 -14.13
C ALA A 289 39.68 39.37 -15.53
N GLY A 290 40.23 38.75 -16.58
CA GLY A 290 39.90 39.05 -17.97
C GLY A 290 38.77 38.20 -18.53
N THR A 291 38.72 38.10 -19.86
CA THR A 291 37.70 37.31 -20.58
C THR A 291 38.31 36.13 -21.33
N LEU A 292 37.85 34.92 -21.05
CA LEU A 292 38.04 33.74 -21.90
C LEU A 292 36.86 33.64 -22.88
N THR A 293 37.11 33.75 -24.17
CA THR A 293 36.10 33.53 -25.22
C THR A 293 36.24 32.13 -25.78
N GLN A 294 35.28 31.25 -25.47
CA GLN A 294 35.35 29.83 -25.75
C GLN A 294 34.29 29.39 -26.76
N SER A 295 34.73 29.08 -27.98
CA SER A 295 33.92 28.43 -29.02
C SER A 295 34.58 27.17 -29.61
N GLY A 296 35.82 26.86 -29.22
CA GLY A 296 36.55 25.63 -29.53
C GLY A 296 36.54 24.62 -28.38
N THR A 297 37.59 23.81 -28.27
CA THR A 297 37.76 22.83 -27.18
C THR A 297 38.62 23.39 -26.06
N PHE A 298 38.11 23.38 -24.83
CA PHE A 298 38.88 23.72 -23.62
C PHE A 298 38.77 22.58 -22.62
N THR A 299 39.92 21.97 -22.32
CA THR A 299 40.05 20.81 -21.43
C THR A 299 41.00 21.12 -20.29
N ASN A 300 40.64 20.71 -19.09
CA ASN A 300 41.47 20.84 -17.90
C ASN A 300 41.91 19.48 -17.35
N SER A 301 43.18 19.33 -16.99
CA SER A 301 43.73 18.16 -16.30
C SER A 301 43.51 18.23 -14.78
N ALA A 302 43.87 17.17 -14.04
CA ALA A 302 43.73 17.13 -12.57
C ALA A 302 44.63 18.12 -11.81
N SER A 303 45.77 18.49 -12.38
CA SER A 303 46.67 19.52 -11.84
C SER A 303 46.33 20.94 -12.29
N ALA A 304 45.25 21.12 -13.07
CA ALA A 304 44.87 22.42 -13.58
C ALA A 304 44.23 23.28 -12.48
N GLU A 305 44.58 24.57 -12.47
CA GLU A 305 44.03 25.56 -11.56
C GLU A 305 43.38 26.69 -12.36
N ILE A 306 42.19 27.10 -11.92
CA ILE A 306 41.45 28.27 -12.45
C ILE A 306 41.36 29.31 -11.34
N GLU A 307 41.91 30.50 -11.57
CA GLU A 307 42.00 31.56 -10.55
C GLU A 307 41.52 32.90 -11.11
N PRO A 308 40.44 33.51 -10.58
CA PRO A 308 39.96 34.82 -11.05
C PRO A 308 40.93 36.01 -10.86
N GLY A 309 42.16 35.79 -10.41
CA GLY A 309 43.20 36.80 -10.24
C GLY A 309 43.27 37.28 -8.80
N ALA A 310 43.80 38.49 -8.59
CA ALA A 310 43.83 39.08 -7.25
C ALA A 310 42.45 39.55 -6.84
N SER A 311 42.01 39.21 -5.62
CA SER A 311 40.68 39.59 -5.17
C SER A 311 40.45 41.10 -5.03
N PRO A 312 39.30 41.63 -5.51
CA PRO A 312 38.22 40.93 -6.21
C PRO A 312 38.56 40.60 -7.68
N GLY A 313 38.55 39.31 -8.01
CA GLY A 313 38.81 38.78 -9.35
C GLY A 313 37.53 38.37 -10.08
N LYS A 314 37.38 38.75 -11.35
CA LYS A 314 36.28 38.30 -12.21
C LYS A 314 36.82 37.63 -13.46
N LEU A 315 36.88 36.30 -13.49
CA LEU A 315 37.15 35.60 -14.74
C LEU A 315 35.83 35.41 -15.50
N THR A 316 35.71 36.07 -16.65
CA THR A 316 34.54 35.96 -17.52
C THR A 316 34.77 34.89 -18.57
N VAL A 317 33.86 33.93 -18.72
CA VAL A 317 33.86 32.93 -19.78
C VAL A 317 32.66 33.17 -20.72
N THR A 318 32.96 33.57 -21.96
CA THR A 318 31.94 33.68 -23.00
C THR A 318 31.85 32.36 -23.77
N GLY A 319 30.74 31.64 -23.62
CA GLY A 319 30.61 30.23 -24.04
C GLY A 319 30.61 29.23 -22.87
N ASP A 320 30.86 27.96 -23.20
CA ASP A 320 30.83 26.84 -22.24
C ASP A 320 32.17 26.68 -21.52
N LEU A 321 32.11 26.25 -20.26
CA LEU A 321 33.27 25.92 -19.44
C LEU A 321 33.18 24.49 -18.91
N ASN A 322 34.19 23.68 -19.20
CA ASN A 322 34.36 22.38 -18.58
C ASN A 322 35.55 22.41 -17.61
N LEU A 323 35.25 22.40 -16.30
CA LEU A 323 36.29 22.36 -15.27
C LEU A 323 36.94 20.97 -15.17
N GLY A 324 36.26 19.90 -15.58
CA GLY A 324 36.78 18.54 -15.46
C GLY A 324 37.28 18.26 -14.04
N SER A 325 38.53 17.85 -13.89
CA SER A 325 39.18 17.60 -12.59
C SER A 325 39.98 18.79 -12.04
N ALA A 326 39.78 20.00 -12.55
CA ALA A 326 40.51 21.19 -12.12
C ALA A 326 40.12 21.63 -10.70
N THR A 327 41.03 22.40 -10.09
CA THR A 327 40.74 23.19 -8.88
C THR A 327 40.34 24.60 -9.28
N TYR A 328 39.18 25.04 -8.81
CA TYR A 328 38.75 26.44 -8.86
C TYR A 328 39.09 27.12 -7.52
N ASN A 329 40.02 28.07 -7.55
CA ASN A 329 40.44 28.85 -6.39
C ASN A 329 39.62 30.15 -6.33
N CYS A 330 38.91 30.36 -5.22
CA CYS A 330 38.02 31.50 -5.01
C CYS A 330 38.41 32.25 -3.72
N GLU A 331 38.88 33.48 -3.85
CA GLU A 331 39.21 34.35 -2.72
C GLU A 331 37.98 35.17 -2.30
N ILE A 332 37.63 35.16 -1.01
CA ILE A 332 36.48 35.90 -0.48
C ILE A 332 36.92 36.88 0.62
N ASN A 333 37.04 38.16 0.25
CA ASN A 333 37.57 39.23 1.12
C ASN A 333 36.49 40.18 1.66
N GLY A 334 35.21 39.95 1.35
CA GLY A 334 34.06 40.67 1.89
C GLY A 334 32.76 40.13 1.33
N THR A 335 31.68 40.93 1.38
CA THR A 335 30.30 40.42 1.17
C THR A 335 29.70 40.73 -0.20
N VAL A 336 30.29 41.63 -1.00
CA VAL A 336 29.69 42.11 -2.24
C VAL A 336 30.44 41.54 -3.46
N GLN A 337 29.70 40.80 -4.30
CA GLN A 337 30.22 40.29 -5.57
C GLN A 337 30.65 41.48 -6.45
N GLY A 338 31.80 41.39 -7.11
CA GLY A 338 32.29 42.49 -7.95
C GLY A 338 33.22 43.46 -7.26
N THR A 339 33.12 43.63 -5.95
CA THR A 339 33.94 44.60 -5.21
C THR A 339 34.74 43.98 -4.08
N SER A 340 34.42 42.76 -3.66
CA SER A 340 34.98 42.21 -2.42
C SER A 340 35.42 40.76 -2.50
N TYR A 341 35.11 40.03 -3.58
CA TYR A 341 35.53 38.64 -3.72
C TYR A 341 35.56 38.18 -5.18
N ASP A 342 36.17 37.02 -5.37
CA ASP A 342 36.38 36.37 -6.65
C ASP A 342 35.16 35.62 -7.13
N TRP A 343 34.89 35.66 -8.43
CA TRP A 343 33.91 34.75 -8.99
C TRP A 343 34.18 34.42 -10.45
N LEU A 344 33.60 33.30 -10.86
CA LEU A 344 33.59 32.83 -12.24
C LEU A 344 32.26 33.20 -12.90
N ALA A 345 32.32 33.92 -14.02
CA ALA A 345 31.16 34.37 -14.76
C ALA A 345 31.07 33.68 -16.12
N VAL A 346 30.35 32.56 -16.19
CA VAL A 346 30.15 31.77 -17.40
C VAL A 346 28.83 32.18 -18.06
N SER A 347 28.83 32.42 -19.37
CA SER A 347 27.58 32.74 -20.09
C SER A 347 26.87 31.50 -20.63
N GLY A 348 27.61 30.42 -20.94
CA GLY A 348 27.09 29.13 -21.39
C GLY A 348 26.97 28.10 -20.26
N ALA A 349 27.14 26.83 -20.61
CA ALA A 349 27.10 25.70 -19.69
C ALA A 349 28.40 25.57 -18.87
N ALA A 350 28.27 25.37 -17.57
CA ALA A 350 29.37 25.02 -16.68
C ALA A 350 29.29 23.53 -16.28
N THR A 351 30.31 22.75 -16.63
CA THR A 351 30.45 21.33 -16.23
C THR A 351 31.40 21.22 -15.05
N LEU A 352 30.90 20.73 -13.90
CA LEU A 352 31.63 20.69 -12.62
C LEU A 352 32.05 19.28 -12.17
N THR A 353 31.63 18.23 -12.89
CA THR A 353 31.89 16.84 -12.51
C THR A 353 33.39 16.57 -12.31
N ASN A 354 33.76 16.09 -11.11
CA ASN A 354 35.14 15.83 -10.64
C ASN A 354 35.96 17.07 -10.28
N ALA A 355 35.41 18.28 -10.39
CA ALA A 355 36.13 19.51 -10.05
C ALA A 355 36.19 19.73 -8.54
N THR A 356 37.20 20.47 -8.10
CA THR A 356 37.36 20.92 -6.71
C THR A 356 37.11 22.42 -6.59
N LEU A 357 36.32 22.84 -5.61
CA LEU A 357 36.20 24.24 -5.21
C LEU A 357 37.03 24.47 -3.95
N THR A 358 37.96 25.42 -3.99
CA THR A 358 38.76 25.86 -2.84
C THR A 358 38.46 27.30 -2.53
N VAL A 359 38.13 27.60 -1.27
CA VAL A 359 37.80 28.95 -0.80
C VAL A 359 38.88 29.44 0.16
N THR A 360 39.28 30.69 0.00
CA THR A 360 40.15 31.39 0.95
C THR A 360 39.41 32.59 1.54
N TRP A 361 39.36 32.69 2.87
CA TRP A 361 38.74 33.81 3.56
C TRP A 361 39.75 34.94 3.83
N GLY A 362 39.46 36.15 3.37
CA GLY A 362 40.18 37.38 3.76
C GLY A 362 39.52 38.13 4.92
N PHE A 363 38.35 37.67 5.38
CA PHE A 363 37.62 38.24 6.51
C PHE A 363 36.83 37.13 7.24
N THR A 364 36.28 37.42 8.41
CA THR A 364 35.40 36.49 9.14
C THR A 364 33.95 36.70 8.69
N PRO A 365 33.31 35.74 7.99
CA PRO A 365 31.91 35.83 7.61
C PRO A 365 30.98 35.90 8.82
N SER A 366 29.74 36.32 8.61
CA SER A 366 28.67 36.31 9.62
C SER A 366 27.51 35.42 9.17
N ALA A 367 26.75 34.87 10.11
CA ALA A 367 25.57 34.08 9.81
C ALA A 367 24.55 34.89 8.97
N GLY A 368 23.95 34.25 7.97
CA GLY A 368 23.03 34.86 7.00
C GLY A 368 23.69 35.40 5.72
N GLN A 369 25.03 35.47 5.65
CA GLN A 369 25.73 35.92 4.45
C GLN A 369 25.75 34.84 3.36
N THR A 370 25.66 35.29 2.09
CA THR A 370 25.71 34.41 0.91
C THR A 370 26.73 34.94 -0.10
N PHE A 371 27.42 34.04 -0.79
CA PHE A 371 28.50 34.34 -1.73
C PHE A 371 28.28 33.57 -3.04
N SER A 372 28.04 34.29 -4.14
CA SER A 372 27.84 33.68 -5.46
C SER A 372 29.18 33.51 -6.17
N VAL A 373 29.81 32.36 -5.98
CA VAL A 373 31.18 32.08 -6.46
C VAL A 373 31.24 31.64 -7.92
N LEU A 374 30.12 31.17 -8.49
CA LEU A 374 30.00 30.83 -9.91
C LEU A 374 28.62 31.24 -10.42
N THR A 375 28.59 31.88 -11.59
CA THR A 375 27.36 32.16 -12.35
C THR A 375 27.46 31.49 -13.72
N CYS A 376 26.38 30.87 -14.20
CA CYS A 376 26.35 30.15 -15.47
C CYS A 376 24.96 30.19 -16.12
N GLY A 377 24.89 29.99 -17.45
CA GLY A 377 23.61 29.85 -18.16
C GLY A 377 22.92 28.52 -17.88
N SER A 378 23.71 27.46 -17.67
CA SER A 378 23.25 26.17 -17.15
C SER A 378 24.39 25.42 -16.45
N ARG A 379 24.07 24.51 -15.53
CA ARG A 379 25.05 23.70 -14.78
C ARG A 379 24.86 22.20 -15.03
N THR A 380 25.97 21.49 -15.27
CA THR A 380 26.02 20.03 -15.29
C THR A 380 27.00 19.52 -14.23
N GLY A 381 26.56 18.60 -13.36
CA GLY A 381 27.39 18.04 -12.29
C GLY A 381 27.66 19.01 -11.12
N GLU A 382 28.03 18.47 -9.97
CA GLU A 382 28.38 19.23 -8.76
C GLU A 382 29.89 19.20 -8.54
N PHE A 383 30.42 20.15 -7.75
CA PHE A 383 31.81 20.05 -7.28
C PHE A 383 31.96 18.76 -6.47
N ALA A 384 32.92 17.91 -6.86
CA ALA A 384 33.15 16.64 -6.18
C ALA A 384 33.80 16.85 -4.80
N THR A 385 34.65 17.87 -4.69
CA THR A 385 35.31 18.26 -3.45
C THR A 385 35.11 19.75 -3.23
N VAL A 386 34.75 20.13 -2.01
CA VAL A 386 34.65 21.54 -1.59
C VAL A 386 35.50 21.74 -0.34
N ASN A 387 36.50 22.59 -0.45
CA ASN A 387 37.44 22.93 0.61
C ASN A 387 37.14 24.35 1.09
N ILE A 388 36.35 24.46 2.17
CA ILE A 388 36.06 25.73 2.84
C ILE A 388 36.73 25.71 4.22
N PRO A 389 37.65 26.64 4.52
CA PRO A 389 38.26 26.72 5.84
C PRO A 389 37.20 26.98 6.93
N PRO A 390 37.27 26.28 8.08
CA PRO A 390 36.28 26.41 9.14
C PRO A 390 36.34 27.81 9.78
N VAL A 391 35.16 28.36 10.10
CA VAL A 391 35.02 29.60 10.86
C VAL A 391 34.22 29.29 12.12
N SER A 392 34.76 29.65 13.29
CA SER A 392 34.13 29.35 14.58
C SER A 392 32.70 29.88 14.65
N GLY A 393 31.76 29.03 15.06
CA GLY A 393 30.35 29.38 15.18
C GLY A 393 29.55 29.40 13.88
N LEU A 394 30.14 29.03 12.74
CA LEU A 394 29.46 28.97 11.44
C LEU A 394 29.53 27.60 10.79
N VAL A 395 28.51 27.30 9.99
CA VAL A 395 28.46 26.18 9.04
C VAL A 395 28.26 26.77 7.65
N PHE A 396 28.99 26.25 6.66
CA PHE A 396 28.87 26.70 5.27
C PHE A 396 28.17 25.64 4.43
N THR A 397 27.10 26.04 3.75
CA THR A 397 26.36 25.18 2.82
C THR A 397 26.62 25.63 1.38
N VAL A 398 27.00 24.70 0.50
CA VAL A 398 27.19 24.96 -0.93
C VAL A 398 25.95 24.52 -1.70
N THR A 399 25.28 25.48 -2.33
CA THR A 399 24.05 25.23 -3.11
C THR A 399 24.37 25.27 -4.60
N HIS A 400 24.05 24.18 -5.31
CA HIS A 400 24.26 24.03 -6.75
C HIS A 400 22.95 24.23 -7.53
N SER A 401 22.62 25.49 -7.82
CA SER A 401 21.43 25.82 -8.62
C SER A 401 21.68 25.61 -10.13
N ALA A 402 20.63 25.73 -10.94
CA ALA A 402 20.76 25.71 -12.40
C ALA A 402 21.57 26.92 -12.93
N GLY A 403 21.52 28.06 -12.24
CA GLY A 403 22.18 29.31 -12.62
C GLY A 403 23.57 29.52 -12.02
N GLY A 404 24.08 28.59 -11.20
CA GLY A 404 25.40 28.74 -10.59
C GLY A 404 25.55 28.09 -9.23
N VAL A 405 26.62 28.48 -8.51
CA VAL A 405 27.00 27.95 -7.20
C VAL A 405 27.08 29.07 -6.17
N THR A 406 26.39 28.86 -5.05
CA THR A 406 26.32 29.82 -3.94
C THR A 406 26.75 29.17 -2.63
N ILE A 407 27.59 29.86 -1.86
CA ILE A 407 27.99 29.47 -0.51
C ILE A 407 27.17 30.29 0.48
N SER A 408 26.52 29.65 1.45
CA SER A 408 25.74 30.31 2.49
C SER A 408 26.33 30.01 3.86
N ALA A 409 26.56 31.05 4.66
CA ALA A 409 27.01 30.95 6.05
C ALA A 409 25.80 30.94 6.99
N SER A 410 25.66 29.91 7.80
CA SER A 410 24.64 29.82 8.87
C SER A 410 25.32 29.68 10.23
N SER A 411 24.63 30.07 11.30
CA SER A 411 25.09 29.78 12.66
C SER A 411 25.23 28.27 12.85
N ALA A 412 26.26 27.84 13.57
CA ALA A 412 26.38 26.46 14.00
C ALA A 412 25.21 26.12 14.96
N PRO A 413 24.60 24.94 14.83
CA PRO A 413 23.53 24.51 15.73
C PRO A 413 23.95 24.57 17.21
N VAL A 414 23.12 25.18 18.05
CA VAL A 414 23.34 25.25 19.50
C VAL A 414 22.36 24.34 20.22
N THR A 415 22.86 23.56 21.19
CA THR A 415 22.01 22.81 22.13
C THR A 415 21.97 23.54 23.46
N TYR A 416 20.78 23.98 23.86
CA TYR A 416 20.50 24.60 25.15
C TYR A 416 19.96 23.53 26.10
N THR A 417 20.73 23.19 27.13
CA THR A 417 20.32 22.16 28.10
C THR A 417 19.89 22.81 29.41
N PHE A 418 18.63 22.61 29.81
CA PHE A 418 18.12 23.02 31.12
C PHE A 418 18.39 21.90 32.13
N THR A 419 19.26 22.13 33.11
CA THR A 419 19.61 21.14 34.15
C THR A 419 19.00 21.45 35.51
N GLY A 420 18.70 22.74 35.78
CA GLY A 420 18.20 23.24 37.06
C GLY A 420 16.74 22.92 37.39
N SER A 421 16.17 23.70 38.31
CA SER A 421 14.77 23.62 38.77
C SER A 421 14.26 25.04 39.01
N GLY A 422 13.08 25.38 38.47
CA GLY A 422 12.49 26.71 38.58
C GLY A 422 12.31 27.39 37.22
N ASN A 423 12.49 28.71 37.18
CA ASN A 423 12.12 29.53 36.02
C ASN A 423 13.04 29.33 34.80
N TRP A 424 12.43 29.33 33.62
CA TRP A 424 13.08 29.22 32.31
C TRP A 424 14.01 30.41 32.03
N SER A 425 13.64 31.61 32.46
CA SER A 425 14.45 32.83 32.26
C SER A 425 15.72 32.91 33.12
N SER A 426 15.86 32.05 34.14
CA SER A 426 17.01 32.06 35.06
C SER A 426 18.22 31.36 34.44
N SER A 427 19.23 32.13 34.03
CA SER A 427 20.44 31.61 33.36
C SER A 427 21.16 30.51 34.13
N GLY A 428 21.19 30.57 35.47
CA GLY A 428 21.78 29.53 36.33
C GLY A 428 21.10 28.17 36.27
N ASN A 429 19.93 28.05 35.64
CA ASN A 429 19.26 26.77 35.39
C ASN A 429 19.67 26.11 34.07
N TRP A 430 20.44 26.81 33.23
CA TRP A 430 20.92 26.33 31.93
C TRP A 430 22.41 26.00 31.97
N ASP A 431 22.79 24.90 31.30
CA ASP A 431 24.18 24.58 31.08
C ASP A 431 24.89 25.73 30.34
N ALA A 432 26.14 25.99 30.73
CA ALA A 432 26.91 27.16 30.29
C ALA A 432 26.24 28.54 30.56
N ASN A 433 25.24 28.60 31.44
CA ASN A 433 24.45 29.80 31.75
C ASN A 433 23.78 30.43 30.51
N SER A 434 23.45 29.62 29.49
CA SER A 434 22.91 30.11 28.22
C SER A 434 21.41 29.82 28.10
N VAL A 435 20.59 30.86 28.24
CA VAL A 435 19.14 30.78 28.04
C VAL A 435 18.86 30.77 26.52
N PRO A 436 17.98 29.88 26.00
CA PRO A 436 17.65 29.87 24.58
C PRO A 436 16.98 31.17 24.13
N PRO A 437 17.18 31.60 22.88
CA PRO A 437 16.48 32.74 22.32
C PRO A 437 14.97 32.45 22.21
N ALA A 438 14.14 33.50 22.27
CA ALA A 438 12.68 33.39 22.19
C ALA A 438 12.18 32.70 20.89
N THR A 439 12.99 32.74 19.82
CA THR A 439 12.78 31.98 18.58
C THR A 439 14.03 31.14 18.31
N LEU A 440 13.87 29.83 18.36
CA LEU A 440 14.94 28.86 18.15
C LEU A 440 15.20 28.70 16.64
N LEU A 441 16.46 28.72 16.20
CA LEU A 441 16.81 28.63 14.78
C LEU A 441 16.82 27.18 14.29
N ALA A 442 16.73 26.97 12.97
CA ALA A 442 16.81 25.64 12.39
C ALA A 442 18.15 24.97 12.75
N GLY A 443 18.11 23.71 13.18
CA GLY A 443 19.26 22.96 13.68
C GLY A 443 19.46 23.04 15.20
N ASP A 444 19.07 24.14 15.84
CA ASP A 444 19.20 24.28 17.29
C ASP A 444 18.28 23.32 18.07
N ALA A 445 18.66 23.03 19.30
CA ALA A 445 17.95 22.11 20.19
C ALA A 445 17.77 22.68 21.60
N ILE A 446 16.61 22.46 22.20
CA ILE A 446 16.39 22.62 23.64
C ILE A 446 16.24 21.24 24.27
N VAL A 447 16.99 20.95 25.33
CA VAL A 447 16.91 19.70 26.09
C VAL A 447 16.62 20.00 27.55
N ILE A 448 15.44 19.62 28.04
CA ILE A 448 15.06 19.74 29.45
C ILE A 448 15.47 18.44 30.16
N ASN A 449 16.51 18.49 31.00
CA ASN A 449 17.23 17.30 31.49
C ASN A 449 17.48 17.31 33.01
N GLY A 450 17.48 16.16 33.68
CA GLY A 450 17.68 16.01 35.15
C GLY A 450 16.39 15.66 35.91
N SER A 451 16.18 16.22 37.12
CA SER A 451 14.95 16.03 37.92
C SER A 451 14.32 17.35 38.38
N GLY A 452 13.01 17.37 38.65
CA GLY A 452 12.26 18.57 39.05
C GLY A 452 11.52 19.27 37.92
N THR A 453 11.12 20.52 38.15
CA THR A 453 10.23 21.29 37.24
C THR A 453 10.97 22.45 36.57
N CYS A 454 10.86 22.53 35.25
CA CYS A 454 11.20 23.70 34.44
C CYS A 454 9.92 24.51 34.20
N THR A 455 9.83 25.72 34.74
CA THR A 455 8.65 26.58 34.61
C THR A 455 8.91 27.64 33.55
N MET A 456 8.22 27.55 32.43
CA MET A 456 8.26 28.56 31.38
C MET A 456 7.59 29.84 31.87
N ASP A 457 8.37 30.92 31.86
CA ASP A 457 8.00 32.28 32.26
C ASP A 457 8.23 33.31 31.12
N GLY A 458 8.21 32.84 29.87
CA GLY A 458 8.35 33.62 28.64
C GLY A 458 7.85 32.87 27.41
N ASN A 459 7.61 33.57 26.30
CA ASN A 459 7.20 32.92 25.05
C ASN A 459 8.38 32.19 24.38
N GLN A 460 8.11 31.04 23.78
CA GLN A 460 9.12 30.27 23.04
C GLN A 460 8.54 29.78 21.70
N THR A 461 9.30 29.99 20.63
CA THR A 461 9.02 29.46 19.29
C THR A 461 10.11 28.47 18.88
N ILE A 462 9.72 27.27 18.45
CA ILE A 462 10.60 26.23 17.89
C ILE A 462 10.40 26.24 16.38
N ASN A 463 11.34 26.80 15.62
CA ASN A 463 11.18 26.87 14.16
C ASN A 463 11.29 25.49 13.49
N SER A 464 10.85 25.43 12.23
CA SER A 464 11.06 24.26 11.38
C SER A 464 12.56 23.87 11.36
N GLY A 465 12.84 22.59 11.56
CA GLY A 465 14.21 22.06 11.66
C GLY A 465 14.87 22.21 13.04
N ALA A 466 14.24 22.88 14.00
CA ALA A 466 14.70 22.94 15.39
C ALA A 466 14.00 21.87 16.25
N THR A 467 14.58 21.55 17.43
CA THR A 467 14.03 20.49 18.31
C THR A 467 13.86 20.94 19.76
N LEU A 468 12.84 20.38 20.44
CA LEU A 468 12.68 20.48 21.90
C LEU A 468 12.44 19.08 22.49
N THR A 469 13.26 18.67 23.45
CA THR A 469 13.11 17.38 24.14
C THR A 469 12.93 17.58 25.64
N VAL A 470 11.86 17.00 26.20
CA VAL A 470 11.68 16.87 27.65
C VAL A 470 12.07 15.46 28.05
N ASN A 471 13.20 15.29 28.75
CA ASN A 471 13.69 13.97 29.16
C ASN A 471 12.84 13.35 30.26
N ALA A 472 12.96 12.04 30.43
CA ALA A 472 12.29 11.30 31.49
C ALA A 472 12.60 11.91 32.87
N SER A 473 11.62 11.87 33.79
CA SER A 473 11.71 12.40 35.15
C SER A 473 11.77 13.94 35.28
N LYS A 474 11.74 14.71 34.18
CA LYS A 474 11.51 16.16 34.20
C LYS A 474 10.06 16.52 33.92
N THR A 475 9.64 17.65 34.46
CA THR A 475 8.40 18.33 34.08
C THR A 475 8.72 19.68 33.45
N LEU A 476 8.23 19.93 32.24
CA LEU A 476 8.16 21.27 31.64
C LEU A 476 6.74 21.81 31.88
N THR A 477 6.62 22.92 32.59
CA THR A 477 5.33 23.56 32.89
C THR A 477 5.22 24.89 32.18
N ILE A 478 4.20 25.07 31.35
CA ILE A 478 3.83 26.38 30.78
C ILE A 478 2.90 27.07 31.77
N SER A 479 3.44 28.03 32.53
CA SER A 479 2.70 28.82 33.51
C SER A 479 2.34 30.20 32.97
N GLY A 480 1.42 30.94 33.59
CA GLY A 480 1.09 32.32 33.17
C GLY A 480 0.43 32.45 31.78
N ALA A 481 0.64 33.60 31.12
CA ALA A 481 0.07 33.94 29.81
C ALA A 481 1.08 33.73 28.67
N PHE A 482 1.89 32.68 28.77
CA PHE A 482 2.96 32.38 27.82
C PHE A 482 2.55 31.37 26.76
N THR A 483 3.18 31.49 25.59
CA THR A 483 2.93 30.66 24.40
C THR A 483 4.17 29.86 24.04
N LEU A 484 4.00 28.54 23.89
CA LEU A 484 4.96 27.65 23.23
C LEU A 484 4.43 27.32 21.83
N THR A 485 5.12 27.78 20.78
CA THR A 485 4.77 27.50 19.38
C THR A 485 5.77 26.55 18.76
N ASN A 486 5.31 25.44 18.21
CA ASN A 486 6.12 24.42 17.55
C ASN A 486 5.87 24.37 16.04
N HIS A 487 6.89 24.73 15.26
CA HIS A 487 6.98 24.48 13.83
C HIS A 487 7.97 23.34 13.50
N GLY A 488 8.78 22.89 14.46
CA GLY A 488 9.77 21.84 14.35
C GLY A 488 9.34 20.54 15.04
N THR A 489 10.28 19.87 15.72
CA THR A 489 10.02 18.58 16.39
C THR A 489 10.09 18.71 17.90
N MET A 490 9.06 18.21 18.59
CA MET A 490 9.01 18.13 20.04
C MET A 490 8.85 16.69 20.51
N THR A 491 9.67 16.27 21.47
CA THR A 491 9.62 14.94 22.08
C THR A 491 9.43 15.05 23.59
N VAL A 492 8.40 14.40 24.12
CA VAL A 492 8.06 14.41 25.56
C VAL A 492 8.24 13.01 26.13
N ASN A 493 9.39 12.77 26.77
CA ASN A 493 9.70 11.54 27.50
C ASN A 493 9.36 11.67 29.01
N GLY A 494 9.36 12.90 29.54
CA GLY A 494 8.88 13.23 30.88
C GLY A 494 7.45 13.75 30.86
N THR A 495 7.20 14.88 31.52
CA THR A 495 5.89 15.54 31.56
C THR A 495 5.95 16.93 30.93
N LEU A 496 5.00 17.25 30.06
CA LEU A 496 4.70 18.62 29.63
C LEU A 496 3.33 19.01 30.18
N SER A 497 3.27 19.95 31.12
CA SER A 497 2.01 20.41 31.75
C SER A 497 1.72 21.88 31.44
N LYS A 498 0.43 22.21 31.32
CA LYS A 498 -0.08 23.58 31.20
C LYS A 498 -0.95 23.90 32.40
N SER A 499 -0.48 24.78 33.29
CA SER A 499 -1.07 25.01 34.61
C SER A 499 -1.87 26.32 34.75
N SER A 500 -1.95 27.13 33.70
CA SER A 500 -2.67 28.42 33.67
C SER A 500 -3.71 28.49 32.56
N GLY A 501 -4.89 29.06 32.87
CA GLY A 501 -5.98 29.27 31.91
C GLY A 501 -5.62 30.18 30.72
N SER A 502 -4.56 30.98 30.84
CA SER A 502 -4.05 31.83 29.74
C SER A 502 -2.86 31.24 28.98
N SER A 503 -2.37 30.06 29.37
CA SER A 503 -1.25 29.42 28.69
C SER A 503 -1.66 28.89 27.31
N VAL A 504 -0.76 28.95 26.33
CA VAL A 504 -1.03 28.48 24.95
C VAL A 504 0.07 27.51 24.49
N LEU A 505 -0.33 26.38 23.92
CA LEU A 505 0.54 25.47 23.17
C LEU A 505 0.01 25.38 21.75
N THR A 506 0.84 25.67 20.76
CA THR A 506 0.47 25.62 19.35
C THR A 506 1.42 24.68 18.63
N ASN A 507 0.91 23.61 18.04
CA ASN A 507 1.63 22.80 17.08
C ASN A 507 1.18 23.21 15.67
N SER A 508 2.05 23.91 14.94
CA SER A 508 1.79 24.41 13.60
C SER A 508 1.69 23.28 12.57
N ALA A 509 1.24 23.58 11.35
CA ALA A 509 1.04 22.57 10.29
C ALA A 509 2.31 21.75 9.95
N THR A 510 3.50 22.35 10.10
CA THR A 510 4.80 21.67 9.91
C THR A 510 5.32 20.97 11.17
N GLY A 511 4.70 21.21 12.32
CA GLY A 511 5.19 20.77 13.60
C GLY A 511 4.83 19.32 13.92
N GLY A 512 5.76 18.61 14.57
CA GLY A 512 5.57 17.28 15.12
C GLY A 512 5.71 17.27 16.63
N ILE A 513 4.72 16.79 17.37
CA ILE A 513 4.81 16.49 18.80
C ILE A 513 4.71 14.98 18.99
N THR A 514 5.66 14.38 19.69
CA THR A 514 5.63 12.96 20.08
C THR A 514 5.73 12.82 21.60
N VAL A 515 4.73 12.20 22.22
CA VAL A 515 4.78 11.76 23.62
C VAL A 515 5.21 10.30 23.64
N ALA A 516 6.38 10.04 24.20
CA ALA A 516 6.97 8.70 24.24
C ALA A 516 6.28 7.81 25.29
N SER A 517 6.63 6.51 25.29
CA SER A 517 6.16 5.57 26.32
C SER A 517 6.57 6.05 27.72
N GLY A 518 5.62 6.19 28.64
CA GLY A 518 5.85 6.72 29.99
C GLY A 518 5.87 8.25 30.09
N GLY A 519 5.84 8.97 28.96
CA GLY A 519 5.69 10.41 28.93
C GLY A 519 4.23 10.86 29.06
N ALA A 520 4.02 12.10 29.48
CA ALA A 520 2.69 12.70 29.66
C ALA A 520 2.63 14.13 29.09
N LEU A 521 1.57 14.44 28.34
CA LEU A 521 1.20 15.81 27.99
C LEU A 521 -0.12 16.15 28.66
N ASN A 522 -0.10 17.10 29.60
CA ASN A 522 -1.25 17.47 30.41
C ASN A 522 -1.66 18.92 30.11
N ASN A 523 -2.77 19.10 29.39
CA ASN A 523 -3.43 20.39 29.24
C ASN A 523 -4.37 20.65 30.43
N ASP A 524 -3.82 20.82 31.63
CA ASP A 524 -4.63 20.97 32.86
C ASP A 524 -5.55 22.21 32.80
N SER A 525 -5.09 23.27 32.12
CA SER A 525 -5.86 24.47 31.75
C SER A 525 -5.24 25.20 30.55
N GLY A 526 -5.98 26.14 29.94
CA GLY A 526 -5.51 26.91 28.77
C GLY A 526 -5.85 26.27 27.43
N SER A 527 -5.14 26.66 26.36
CA SER A 527 -5.40 26.16 25.00
C SER A 527 -4.24 25.35 24.42
N PHE A 528 -4.57 24.24 23.78
CA PHE A 528 -3.67 23.46 22.93
C PHE A 528 -4.29 23.34 21.53
N SER A 529 -3.62 23.91 20.52
CA SER A 529 -4.00 23.80 19.11
C SER A 529 -3.02 22.91 18.36
N ASN A 530 -3.51 21.90 17.65
CA ASN A 530 -2.71 21.01 16.80
C ASN A 530 -3.15 21.11 15.33
N ALA A 531 -2.34 21.74 14.49
CA ALA A 531 -2.48 21.76 13.03
C ALA A 531 -1.51 20.79 12.33
N GLY A 532 -0.44 20.35 13.02
CA GLY A 532 0.55 19.40 12.52
C GLY A 532 0.26 17.96 12.92
N THR A 533 1.33 17.21 13.22
CA THR A 533 1.21 15.82 13.74
C THR A 533 1.43 15.80 15.24
N PHE A 534 0.46 15.26 15.97
CA PHE A 534 0.58 14.94 17.40
C PHE A 534 0.48 13.43 17.55
N THR A 535 1.45 12.80 18.21
CA THR A 535 1.49 11.35 18.42
C THR A 535 1.69 11.06 19.89
N THR A 536 0.83 10.23 20.48
CA THR A 536 1.06 9.59 21.78
C THR A 536 1.43 8.13 21.52
N ASN A 537 2.68 7.74 21.73
CA ASN A 537 3.13 6.36 21.54
C ASN A 537 2.46 5.42 22.55
N SER A 538 2.57 4.11 22.31
CA SER A 538 2.05 3.10 23.25
C SER A 538 2.59 3.35 24.67
N GLY A 539 1.71 3.50 25.66
CA GLY A 539 2.08 3.83 27.05
C GLY A 539 2.36 5.31 27.35
N GLY A 540 2.29 6.21 26.36
CA GLY A 540 2.27 7.66 26.58
C GLY A 540 0.85 8.16 26.86
N THR A 541 0.72 9.28 27.58
CA THR A 541 -0.59 9.83 27.97
C THR A 541 -0.82 11.27 27.50
N PHE A 542 -2.07 11.59 27.17
CA PHE A 542 -2.53 12.94 26.93
C PHE A 542 -3.79 13.22 27.77
N GLY A 543 -3.68 14.14 28.71
CA GLY A 543 -4.81 14.61 29.51
C GLY A 543 -5.24 16.01 29.10
N ASN A 544 -6.48 16.19 28.71
CA ASN A 544 -7.10 17.51 28.61
C ASN A 544 -7.91 17.77 29.89
N GLY A 545 -7.35 18.55 30.81
CA GLY A 545 -8.03 18.97 32.04
C GLY A 545 -9.17 19.96 31.74
N SER A 546 -9.26 21.06 32.48
CA SER A 546 -10.26 22.10 32.20
C SER A 546 -9.98 22.94 30.94
N GLY A 547 -8.90 22.63 30.21
CA GLY A 547 -8.46 23.33 29.01
C GLY A 547 -9.26 23.03 27.74
N THR A 548 -8.86 23.70 26.66
CA THR A 548 -9.37 23.50 25.30
C THR A 548 -8.32 22.84 24.43
N PHE A 549 -8.66 21.71 23.79
CA PHE A 549 -7.85 21.06 22.77
C PHE A 549 -8.53 21.16 21.40
N THR A 550 -7.84 21.74 20.42
CA THR A 550 -8.32 21.83 19.03
C THR A 550 -7.38 21.04 18.11
N ASN A 551 -7.92 20.06 17.40
CA ASN A 551 -7.18 19.28 16.40
C ASN A 551 -7.68 19.63 15.00
N SER A 552 -6.85 20.28 14.19
CA SER A 552 -7.05 20.50 12.74
C SER A 552 -6.08 19.70 11.87
N GLY A 553 -5.00 19.17 12.46
CA GLY A 553 -4.05 18.26 11.82
C GLY A 553 -4.34 16.78 12.07
N THR A 554 -3.29 16.03 12.40
CA THR A 554 -3.38 14.60 12.72
C THR A 554 -3.05 14.36 14.18
N TYR A 555 -3.89 13.60 14.89
CA TYR A 555 -3.60 13.04 16.20
C TYR A 555 -3.58 11.51 16.15
N ASN A 556 -2.42 10.92 16.37
CA ASN A 556 -2.20 9.48 16.44
C ASN A 556 -2.09 9.02 17.89
N ASN A 557 -2.98 8.13 18.32
CA ASN A 557 -2.90 7.51 19.63
C ASN A 557 -2.49 6.03 19.49
N GLY A 558 -1.30 5.72 19.97
CA GLY A 558 -0.74 4.37 19.99
C GLY A 558 -1.43 3.41 20.95
N GLY A 559 -2.28 3.89 21.88
CA GLY A 559 -3.04 3.06 22.82
C GLY A 559 -2.21 2.38 23.91
N SER A 560 -2.79 1.38 24.58
CA SER A 560 -2.13 0.57 25.60
C SER A 560 -2.54 -0.90 25.48
N ASN A 561 -1.68 -1.81 25.95
CA ASN A 561 -2.04 -3.21 26.14
C ASN A 561 -3.12 -3.31 27.24
N TYR A 562 -4.14 -4.16 27.00
CA TYR A 562 -5.41 -4.41 27.70
C TYR A 562 -5.50 -4.26 29.26
N SER A 563 -4.40 -4.10 29.99
CA SER A 563 -4.31 -4.16 31.45
C SER A 563 -3.94 -2.85 32.16
N THR A 564 -3.49 -1.81 31.44
CA THR A 564 -3.16 -0.51 32.04
C THR A 564 -3.87 0.60 31.28
N TYR A 565 -4.59 1.44 32.02
CA TYR A 565 -5.41 2.56 31.55
C TYR A 565 -4.59 3.67 30.85
N GLY A 566 -3.91 3.36 29.75
CA GLY A 566 -3.36 4.37 28.84
C GLY A 566 -4.51 4.94 28.01
N GLY A 567 -4.85 6.21 28.07
CA GLY A 567 -4.18 7.36 28.68
C GLY A 567 -4.67 8.64 28.00
N PHE A 568 -5.94 8.67 27.58
CA PHE A 568 -6.58 9.84 27.01
C PHE A 568 -7.74 10.23 27.92
N SER A 569 -7.63 11.37 28.59
CA SER A 569 -8.69 11.90 29.43
C SER A 569 -9.09 13.29 28.97
N ASN A 570 -10.37 13.62 29.13
CA ASN A 570 -10.89 14.95 28.86
C ASN A 570 -11.86 15.36 29.96
N SER A 571 -11.62 16.48 30.64
CA SER A 571 -12.61 17.14 31.51
C SER A 571 -12.97 18.55 31.02
N GLY A 572 -12.41 18.97 29.88
CA GLY A 572 -12.58 20.30 29.28
C GLY A 572 -13.26 20.21 27.93
N THR A 573 -12.78 21.00 26.96
CA THR A 573 -13.37 21.06 25.61
C THR A 573 -12.43 20.50 24.55
N ILE A 574 -12.90 19.55 23.74
CA ILE A 574 -12.20 19.05 22.56
C ILE A 574 -12.97 19.45 21.31
N THR A 575 -12.28 20.00 20.32
CA THR A 575 -12.80 20.22 18.97
C THR A 575 -11.89 19.53 17.95
N ASN A 576 -12.41 18.57 17.20
CA ASN A 576 -11.71 17.94 16.09
C ASN A 576 -12.27 18.43 14.75
N THR A 577 -11.42 18.96 13.89
CA THR A 577 -11.67 19.29 12.47
C THR A 577 -10.75 18.51 11.53
N GLY A 578 -9.69 17.89 12.06
CA GLY A 578 -8.75 17.05 11.33
C GLY A 578 -8.97 15.55 11.55
N THR A 579 -7.89 14.79 11.63
CA THR A 579 -7.91 13.32 11.77
C THR A 579 -7.45 12.89 13.16
N MET A 580 -8.18 11.99 13.80
CA MET A 580 -7.78 11.30 15.03
C MET A 580 -7.82 9.79 14.80
N THR A 581 -6.69 9.10 14.98
CA THR A 581 -6.58 7.65 14.73
C THR A 581 -5.99 6.90 15.90
N GLY A 582 -6.50 5.70 16.13
CA GLY A 582 -6.06 4.81 17.20
C GLY A 582 -5.96 3.36 16.75
N SER A 583 -4.74 2.83 16.67
CA SER A 583 -4.46 1.50 16.10
C SER A 583 -4.66 0.36 17.12
N GLN A 584 -4.35 0.60 18.39
CA GLN A 584 -4.54 -0.37 19.48
C GLN A 584 -5.75 -0.01 20.34
N TYR A 585 -6.06 -0.85 21.33
CA TYR A 585 -7.14 -0.60 22.29
C TYR A 585 -6.93 0.72 23.05
N ILE A 586 -7.90 1.63 22.97
CA ILE A 586 -7.89 2.93 23.65
C ILE A 586 -9.12 3.07 24.54
N ASN A 587 -8.90 3.44 25.79
CA ASN A 587 -9.95 3.83 26.71
C ASN A 587 -9.94 5.36 26.87
N ILE A 588 -10.94 6.02 26.29
CA ILE A 588 -11.12 7.47 26.40
C ILE A 588 -11.98 7.74 27.62
N GLN A 589 -11.45 8.49 28.60
CA GLN A 589 -12.24 8.96 29.74
C GLN A 589 -12.67 10.40 29.51
N ASN A 590 -13.91 10.60 29.06
CA ASN A 590 -14.45 11.96 28.88
C ASN A 590 -15.42 12.33 30.00
N SER A 591 -15.20 13.42 30.70
CA SER A 591 -16.14 14.10 31.58
C SER A 591 -16.48 15.53 31.13
N GLY A 592 -15.89 16.00 30.02
CA GLY A 592 -16.12 17.32 29.42
C GLY A 592 -16.93 17.27 28.11
N SER A 593 -16.73 18.27 27.24
CA SER A 593 -17.36 18.35 25.91
C SER A 593 -16.41 17.95 24.79
N TRP A 594 -16.88 17.14 23.86
CA TRP A 594 -16.16 16.77 22.64
C TRP A 594 -17.03 17.00 21.42
N THR A 595 -16.56 17.82 20.50
CA THR A 595 -17.16 18.01 19.17
C THR A 595 -16.22 17.51 18.07
N ASN A 596 -16.66 16.50 17.31
CA ASN A 596 -16.08 16.19 16.00
C ASN A 596 -16.84 17.03 14.96
N SER A 597 -16.18 18.04 14.39
CA SER A 597 -16.77 19.02 13.49
C SER A 597 -16.98 18.45 12.09
N ALA A 598 -17.69 19.18 11.23
CA ALA A 598 -17.80 18.85 9.81
C ALA A 598 -16.39 18.77 9.19
N GLY A 599 -16.14 17.71 8.40
CA GLY A 599 -14.81 17.40 7.84
C GLY A 599 -13.87 16.64 8.79
N GLY A 600 -14.17 16.60 10.10
CA GLY A 600 -13.40 15.85 11.08
C GLY A 600 -13.61 14.34 10.96
N SER A 601 -12.52 13.58 11.08
CA SER A 601 -12.52 12.11 11.08
C SER A 601 -11.90 11.56 12.36
N MET A 602 -12.58 10.60 12.98
CA MET A 602 -12.09 9.88 14.15
C MET A 602 -12.28 8.38 13.98
N THR A 603 -11.21 7.60 14.07
CA THR A 603 -11.26 6.14 14.05
C THR A 603 -10.41 5.58 15.17
N MET A 604 -11.04 5.00 16.19
CA MET A 604 -10.37 4.50 17.39
C MET A 604 -10.81 3.07 17.68
N ASN A 605 -9.84 2.18 17.88
CA ASN A 605 -10.09 0.83 18.36
C ASN A 605 -10.24 0.87 19.88
N GLY A 606 -11.46 0.85 20.43
CA GLY A 606 -11.66 0.87 21.89
C GLY A 606 -12.97 1.51 22.32
N PHE A 607 -13.03 1.95 23.58
CA PHE A 607 -14.24 2.51 24.18
C PHE A 607 -14.06 3.97 24.56
N TYR A 608 -15.09 4.74 24.24
CA TYR A 608 -15.38 6.03 24.83
C TYR A 608 -16.17 5.81 26.11
N ASN A 609 -15.49 5.91 27.26
CA ASN A 609 -16.14 5.85 28.56
C ASN A 609 -16.38 7.28 29.06
N SER A 610 -17.62 7.54 29.43
CA SER A 610 -18.04 8.89 29.75
C SER A 610 -18.43 9.03 31.20
N GLY A 611 -17.90 10.05 31.84
CA GLY A 611 -18.30 10.48 33.17
C GLY A 611 -19.66 11.17 33.16
N THR A 612 -20.14 11.48 34.36
CA THR A 612 -21.47 12.03 34.65
C THR A 612 -21.83 13.35 33.98
N ASN A 613 -20.89 14.07 33.34
CA ASN A 613 -21.14 15.35 32.65
C ASN A 613 -20.68 15.37 31.19
N ALA A 614 -20.34 14.20 30.63
CA ALA A 614 -19.81 14.10 29.29
C ALA A 614 -20.83 14.45 28.19
N SER A 615 -20.39 15.23 27.19
CA SER A 615 -21.11 15.43 25.93
C SER A 615 -20.24 15.08 24.73
N LEU A 616 -20.82 14.35 23.77
CA LEU A 616 -20.19 13.97 22.52
C LEU A 616 -21.09 14.38 21.35
N THR A 617 -20.60 15.28 20.50
CA THR A 617 -21.28 15.72 19.27
C THR A 617 -20.45 15.31 18.06
N ASN A 618 -21.05 14.58 17.11
CA ASN A 618 -20.43 14.19 15.86
C ASN A 618 -21.12 14.86 14.67
N ASN A 619 -20.41 15.74 13.97
CA ASN A 619 -20.80 16.39 12.72
C ASN A 619 -19.98 15.89 11.52
N GLY A 620 -19.09 14.91 11.72
CA GLY A 620 -18.19 14.35 10.71
C GLY A 620 -18.27 12.82 10.66
N THR A 621 -17.13 12.16 10.48
CA THR A 621 -17.05 10.68 10.54
C THR A 621 -16.43 10.23 11.85
N MET A 622 -17.10 9.34 12.57
CA MET A 622 -16.61 8.79 13.84
C MET A 622 -16.82 7.28 13.91
N SER A 623 -15.78 6.56 14.31
CA SER A 623 -15.81 5.11 14.55
C SER A 623 -15.17 4.78 15.90
N ILE A 624 -15.98 4.42 16.91
CA ILE A 624 -15.53 4.05 18.26
C ILE A 624 -16.66 3.33 19.02
N GLY A 625 -16.32 2.49 20.01
CA GLY A 625 -17.27 1.99 21.01
C GLY A 625 -17.76 3.10 21.95
N LEU A 626 -19.02 3.05 22.40
CA LEU A 626 -19.60 4.02 23.34
C LEU A 626 -20.11 3.34 24.60
N SER A 627 -19.64 3.82 25.76
CA SER A 627 -20.19 3.44 27.06
C SER A 627 -20.38 4.69 27.95
N ASN A 628 -21.52 4.73 28.64
CA ASN A 628 -21.79 5.70 29.72
C ASN A 628 -21.88 7.20 29.32
N SER A 629 -22.15 7.55 28.06
CA SER A 629 -22.27 8.96 27.63
C SER A 629 -23.55 9.60 28.08
N LYS A 630 -23.49 10.65 28.92
CA LYS A 630 -24.65 11.43 29.39
C LYS A 630 -25.44 12.12 28.26
N THR A 631 -24.73 12.63 27.26
CA THR A 631 -25.36 13.14 26.03
C THR A 631 -24.52 12.74 24.82
N PHE A 632 -25.18 12.21 23.80
CA PHE A 632 -24.56 11.87 22.52
C PHE A 632 -25.44 12.40 21.39
N VAL A 633 -24.86 13.14 20.46
CA VAL A 633 -25.55 13.66 19.26
C VAL A 633 -24.74 13.29 18.03
N ASN A 634 -25.35 12.53 17.13
CA ASN A 634 -24.80 12.22 15.81
C ASN A 634 -25.59 12.96 14.73
N ASN A 635 -24.91 13.86 14.03
CA ASN A 635 -25.43 14.62 12.89
C ASN A 635 -24.88 14.14 11.55
N ALA A 636 -24.02 13.11 11.53
CA ALA A 636 -23.35 12.62 10.33
C ALA A 636 -23.12 11.09 10.42
N THR A 637 -21.89 10.61 10.18
CA THR A 637 -21.60 9.17 10.14
C THR A 637 -20.99 8.69 11.44
N PHE A 638 -21.69 7.80 12.13
CA PHE A 638 -21.21 7.13 13.34
C PHE A 638 -21.22 5.61 13.17
N THR A 639 -20.10 4.95 13.51
CA THR A 639 -19.95 3.49 13.45
C THR A 639 -19.41 2.93 14.75
N VAL A 640 -19.99 1.84 15.23
CA VAL A 640 -19.46 1.05 16.36
C VAL A 640 -18.71 -0.15 15.78
N ASN A 641 -17.40 -0.22 16.02
CA ASN A 641 -16.51 -1.26 15.48
C ASN A 641 -16.52 -2.57 16.32
N TYR A 642 -15.91 -3.64 15.77
CA TYR A 642 -15.95 -5.02 16.28
C TYR A 642 -15.39 -5.22 17.70
N LEU A 643 -14.57 -4.29 18.20
CA LEU A 643 -13.96 -4.37 19.53
C LEU A 643 -14.72 -3.57 20.60
N GLY A 644 -15.77 -2.83 20.20
CA GLY A 644 -16.54 -1.95 21.08
C GLY A 644 -17.87 -2.53 21.53
N GLN A 645 -18.66 -1.69 22.21
CA GLN A 645 -20.08 -1.93 22.53
C GLN A 645 -20.78 -0.57 22.42
N ALA A 646 -22.10 -0.56 22.27
CA ALA A 646 -22.90 0.66 22.36
C ALA A 646 -23.87 0.55 23.54
N ASN A 647 -23.49 1.13 24.69
CA ASN A 647 -24.28 1.06 25.91
C ASN A 647 -24.73 2.45 26.39
N ASN A 648 -25.98 2.80 26.08
CA ASN A 648 -26.65 3.97 26.66
C ASN A 648 -27.17 3.63 28.06
N SER A 649 -26.34 3.79 29.08
CA SER A 649 -26.62 3.39 30.46
C SER A 649 -27.46 4.41 31.26
N GLY A 650 -28.46 5.04 30.63
CA GLY A 650 -29.39 5.99 31.29
C GLY A 650 -29.32 7.44 30.79
N ALA A 651 -28.82 7.67 29.59
CA ALA A 651 -28.56 8.97 29.02
C ALA A 651 -29.42 9.29 27.77
N THR A 652 -29.25 10.49 27.20
CA THR A 652 -29.95 10.89 25.98
C THR A 652 -29.03 10.83 24.77
N TRP A 653 -29.32 9.90 23.86
CA TRP A 653 -28.61 9.72 22.61
C TRP A 653 -29.51 10.14 21.45
N THR A 654 -28.96 10.83 20.46
CA THR A 654 -29.69 11.33 19.30
C THR A 654 -28.91 11.01 18.03
N ASN A 655 -29.54 10.32 17.10
CA ASN A 655 -29.10 10.15 15.72
C ASN A 655 -30.02 11.02 14.84
N SER A 656 -29.55 12.20 14.46
CA SER A 656 -30.33 13.25 13.82
C SER A 656 -30.77 12.87 12.40
N SER A 657 -31.73 13.62 11.86
CA SER A 657 -32.19 13.46 10.47
C SER A 657 -31.02 13.56 9.48
N GLY A 658 -30.96 12.62 8.53
CA GLY A 658 -29.87 12.49 7.55
C GLY A 658 -28.59 11.82 8.07
N ALA A 659 -28.46 11.60 9.38
CA ALA A 659 -27.31 10.93 9.98
C ALA A 659 -27.41 9.40 9.90
N THR A 660 -26.27 8.71 9.90
CA THR A 660 -26.19 7.25 9.91
C THR A 660 -25.52 6.75 11.19
N PHE A 661 -26.15 5.80 11.87
CA PHE A 661 -25.63 5.11 13.04
C PHE A 661 -25.54 3.60 12.76
N THR A 662 -24.33 3.09 12.56
CA THR A 662 -24.12 1.67 12.24
C THR A 662 -23.51 0.94 13.43
N VAL A 663 -24.13 -0.15 13.87
CA VAL A 663 -23.55 -1.06 14.86
C VAL A 663 -23.08 -2.31 14.14
N GLY A 664 -21.78 -2.60 14.24
CA GLY A 664 -21.20 -3.85 13.76
C GLY A 664 -21.60 -5.06 14.61
N ALA A 665 -20.78 -6.12 14.60
CA ALA A 665 -21.05 -7.36 15.33
C ALA A 665 -20.77 -7.25 16.85
N VAL A 666 -21.41 -6.29 17.52
CA VAL A 666 -21.24 -6.00 18.95
C VAL A 666 -22.57 -5.66 19.62
N PRO A 667 -22.71 -5.84 20.95
CA PRO A 667 -23.96 -5.56 21.65
C PRO A 667 -24.36 -4.08 21.61
N PHE A 668 -25.66 -3.84 21.48
CA PHE A 668 -26.30 -2.53 21.67
C PHE A 668 -27.28 -2.60 22.84
N SER A 669 -27.13 -1.75 23.85
CA SER A 669 -28.04 -1.65 24.99
C SER A 669 -28.48 -0.20 25.18
N ASN A 670 -29.78 0.00 25.36
CA ASN A 670 -30.38 1.29 25.66
C ASN A 670 -31.18 1.23 26.96
N ALA A 671 -30.63 1.74 28.07
CA ALA A 671 -31.35 1.97 29.32
C ALA A 671 -31.83 3.43 29.48
N GLY A 672 -31.40 4.34 28.60
CA GLY A 672 -31.77 5.75 28.58
C GLY A 672 -32.84 6.09 27.54
N THR A 673 -32.75 7.28 26.95
CA THR A 673 -33.55 7.70 25.80
C THR A 673 -32.69 7.72 24.55
N PHE A 674 -33.11 7.04 23.49
CA PHE A 674 -32.47 7.09 22.18
C PHE A 674 -33.46 7.68 21.15
N HIS A 675 -33.10 8.78 20.50
CA HIS A 675 -33.82 9.36 19.37
C HIS A 675 -33.12 8.95 18.08
N ASN A 676 -33.81 8.23 17.21
CA ASN A 676 -33.37 7.88 15.87
C ASN A 676 -34.24 8.61 14.85
N ASP A 677 -33.81 9.78 14.42
CA ASP A 677 -34.44 10.57 13.35
C ASP A 677 -33.77 10.31 11.99
N GLY A 678 -32.55 9.76 11.99
CA GLY A 678 -31.80 9.34 10.81
C GLY A 678 -31.94 7.86 10.45
N THR A 679 -30.86 7.26 9.95
CA THR A 679 -30.80 5.82 9.65
C THR A 679 -29.94 5.10 10.68
N MET A 680 -30.49 4.08 11.33
CA MET A 680 -29.78 3.18 12.23
C MET A 680 -29.78 1.77 11.65
N THR A 681 -28.60 1.15 11.55
CA THR A 681 -28.44 -0.22 11.03
C THR A 681 -27.67 -1.07 12.02
N LEU A 682 -28.19 -2.26 12.33
CA LEU A 682 -27.56 -3.23 13.22
C LEU A 682 -27.21 -4.50 12.45
N ASN A 683 -25.91 -4.81 12.38
CA ASN A 683 -25.35 -5.96 11.69
C ASN A 683 -24.71 -6.92 12.71
N GLN A 684 -25.52 -7.59 13.54
CA GLN A 684 -25.01 -8.50 14.57
C GLN A 684 -24.82 -9.89 13.96
N ASN A 685 -23.70 -10.09 13.26
CA ASN A 685 -23.39 -11.33 12.54
C ASN A 685 -23.22 -12.51 13.50
N GLY A 686 -24.29 -13.30 13.74
CA GLY A 686 -24.24 -14.69 14.23
C GLY A 686 -23.56 -14.99 15.57
N ASN A 687 -22.95 -14.02 16.24
CA ASN A 687 -22.28 -14.22 17.51
C ASN A 687 -23.36 -14.32 18.60
N THR A 688 -23.48 -15.49 19.24
CA THR A 688 -24.58 -15.91 20.12
C THR A 688 -24.73 -15.12 21.44
N GLY A 689 -24.19 -13.89 21.51
CA GLY A 689 -24.32 -12.97 22.65
C GLY A 689 -24.53 -11.49 22.27
N SER A 690 -24.45 -11.13 20.99
CA SER A 690 -24.68 -9.75 20.54
C SER A 690 -26.19 -9.51 20.42
N THR A 691 -26.72 -8.72 21.35
CA THR A 691 -28.15 -8.41 21.48
C THR A 691 -28.39 -6.91 21.31
N PHE A 692 -29.48 -6.55 20.62
CA PHE A 692 -30.11 -5.24 20.79
C PHE A 692 -31.02 -5.32 22.02
N ALA A 693 -30.75 -4.56 23.07
CA ALA A 693 -31.57 -4.56 24.27
C ALA A 693 -32.12 -3.16 24.53
N ASN A 694 -33.42 -2.96 24.31
CA ASN A 694 -34.10 -1.75 24.76
C ASN A 694 -34.65 -1.94 26.17
N ASN A 695 -33.95 -1.35 27.14
CA ASN A 695 -34.28 -1.26 28.56
C ASN A 695 -34.75 0.17 28.95
N GLY A 696 -35.00 1.06 27.98
CA GLY A 696 -35.33 2.47 28.17
C GLY A 696 -36.44 2.96 27.23
N THR A 697 -36.29 4.17 26.70
CA THR A 697 -37.17 4.75 25.68
C THR A 697 -36.44 4.81 24.35
N PHE A 698 -37.04 4.28 23.28
CA PHE A 698 -36.48 4.35 21.94
C PHE A 698 -37.48 5.05 21.01
N ASN A 699 -37.15 6.26 20.57
CA ASN A 699 -37.96 7.04 19.64
C ASN A 699 -37.37 6.86 18.24
N CYS A 700 -38.13 6.30 17.31
CA CYS A 700 -37.71 6.02 15.94
C CYS A 700 -38.59 6.81 14.97
N ALA A 701 -38.17 8.02 14.60
CA ALA A 701 -38.78 8.83 13.55
C ALA A 701 -38.16 8.59 12.16
N GLY A 702 -36.91 8.13 12.13
CA GLY A 702 -36.21 7.71 10.93
C GLY A 702 -36.32 6.20 10.66
N THR A 703 -35.26 5.59 10.14
CA THR A 703 -35.24 4.15 9.82
C THR A 703 -34.39 3.38 10.82
N LEU A 704 -34.93 2.28 11.38
CA LEU A 704 -34.20 1.27 12.12
C LEU A 704 -34.20 -0.03 11.33
N THR A 705 -33.03 -0.52 10.94
CA THR A 705 -32.87 -1.79 10.20
C THR A 705 -32.10 -2.81 11.03
N LEU A 706 -32.72 -3.96 11.26
CA LEU A 706 -32.16 -5.08 12.01
C LEU A 706 -31.84 -6.23 11.04
N ASN A 707 -30.56 -6.45 10.73
CA ASN A 707 -30.13 -7.37 9.66
C ASN A 707 -29.83 -8.79 10.14
N SER A 708 -29.23 -8.97 11.32
CA SER A 708 -28.90 -10.29 11.88
C SER A 708 -28.73 -10.21 13.40
N GLY A 709 -28.99 -11.32 14.12
CA GLY A 709 -28.88 -11.39 15.59
C GLY A 709 -30.23 -11.39 16.31
N SER A 710 -30.27 -10.88 17.54
CA SER A 710 -31.51 -10.80 18.33
C SER A 710 -31.73 -9.43 18.98
N ALA A 711 -33.01 -9.10 19.18
CA ALA A 711 -33.46 -7.89 19.89
C ALA A 711 -34.42 -8.21 21.02
N THR A 712 -34.42 -7.38 22.04
CA THR A 712 -35.43 -7.34 23.10
C THR A 712 -35.92 -5.92 23.34
N ASN A 713 -37.21 -5.78 23.60
CA ASN A 713 -37.79 -4.60 24.25
C ASN A 713 -38.34 -5.06 25.59
N ALA A 714 -37.74 -4.59 26.67
CA ALA A 714 -38.05 -5.07 28.02
C ALA A 714 -39.47 -4.69 28.46
N ALA A 715 -39.99 -5.41 29.45
CA ALA A 715 -41.29 -5.11 30.03
C ALA A 715 -41.34 -3.65 30.54
N THR A 716 -42.49 -2.98 30.38
CA THR A 716 -42.72 -1.56 30.70
C THR A 716 -41.95 -0.53 29.85
N LYS A 717 -41.10 -0.98 28.91
CA LYS A 717 -40.30 -0.10 28.05
C LYS A 717 -40.96 0.16 26.72
N SER A 718 -40.59 1.27 26.08
CA SER A 718 -41.30 1.76 24.90
C SER A 718 -40.38 1.92 23.70
N ILE A 719 -40.91 1.55 22.55
CA ILE A 719 -40.41 1.95 21.23
C ILE A 719 -41.51 2.79 20.58
N SER A 720 -41.28 4.09 20.45
CA SER A 720 -42.16 4.99 19.71
C SER A 720 -41.73 5.06 18.25
N LEU A 721 -42.47 4.40 17.37
CA LEU A 721 -42.22 4.22 15.96
C LEU A 721 -43.09 5.17 15.13
N SER A 722 -42.57 6.34 14.75
CA SER A 722 -43.18 7.22 13.75
C SER A 722 -42.54 7.09 12.36
N GLY A 723 -41.35 6.50 12.29
CA GLY A 723 -40.61 6.21 11.05
C GLY A 723 -40.79 4.77 10.58
N THR A 724 -39.68 4.08 10.24
CA THR A 724 -39.70 2.70 9.71
C THR A 724 -38.85 1.75 10.55
N LEU A 725 -39.39 0.57 10.87
CA LEU A 725 -38.67 -0.55 11.46
C LEU A 725 -38.64 -1.72 10.46
N ASN A 726 -37.44 -2.08 9.99
CA ASN A 726 -37.21 -3.24 9.12
C ASN A 726 -36.58 -4.40 9.90
N LEU A 727 -37.21 -5.56 9.86
CA LEU A 727 -36.71 -6.82 10.41
C LEU A 727 -36.32 -7.75 9.27
N ASN A 728 -35.04 -7.82 8.93
CA ASN A 728 -34.55 -8.59 7.79
C ASN A 728 -34.23 -10.06 8.17
N SER A 729 -33.96 -10.89 7.16
CA SER A 729 -33.72 -12.34 7.26
C SER A 729 -32.73 -12.73 8.37
N ALA A 730 -33.08 -13.73 9.19
CA ALA A 730 -32.27 -14.26 10.32
C ALA A 730 -32.19 -13.38 11.59
N PHE A 731 -33.11 -12.42 11.76
CA PHE A 731 -33.24 -11.64 13.00
C PHE A 731 -34.42 -12.11 13.87
N ALA A 732 -34.22 -12.21 15.19
CA ALA A 732 -35.27 -12.52 16.16
C ALA A 732 -35.52 -11.37 17.15
N PHE A 733 -36.71 -10.78 17.15
CA PHE A 733 -37.08 -9.68 18.03
C PHE A 733 -38.18 -10.09 19.02
N THR A 734 -37.93 -9.98 20.32
CA THR A 734 -38.95 -10.16 21.36
C THR A 734 -39.38 -8.82 21.95
N ASN A 735 -40.65 -8.46 21.80
CA ASN A 735 -41.25 -7.29 22.46
C ASN A 735 -42.02 -7.71 23.71
N SER A 736 -41.53 -7.39 24.90
CA SER A 736 -42.28 -7.55 26.17
C SER A 736 -42.85 -6.23 26.69
N GLY A 737 -42.50 -5.11 26.05
CA GLY A 737 -42.99 -3.77 26.39
C GLY A 737 -44.05 -3.28 25.41
N THR A 738 -43.97 -1.99 25.06
CA THR A 738 -44.87 -1.33 24.12
C THR A 738 -44.11 -0.91 22.87
N ILE A 739 -44.62 -1.26 21.68
CA ILE A 739 -44.26 -0.62 20.41
C ILE A 739 -45.49 0.18 19.96
N ASN A 740 -45.34 1.48 19.77
CA ASN A 740 -46.46 2.32 19.35
C ASN A 740 -46.06 3.41 18.36
N GLY A 741 -47.01 3.99 17.63
CA GLY A 741 -46.77 5.14 16.76
C GLY A 741 -47.09 4.85 15.30
N GLY A 742 -47.53 5.87 14.57
CA GLY A 742 -48.09 5.73 13.21
C GLY A 742 -47.09 5.37 12.10
N GLY A 743 -45.91 4.86 12.44
CA GLY A 743 -44.86 4.47 11.49
C GLY A 743 -45.10 3.11 10.82
N THR A 744 -44.14 2.69 10.01
CA THR A 744 -44.16 1.43 9.25
C THR A 744 -43.38 0.32 9.96
N LEU A 745 -43.99 -0.86 10.08
CA LEU A 745 -43.32 -2.09 10.53
C LEU A 745 -43.23 -3.08 9.37
N ASN A 746 -42.02 -3.39 8.94
CA ASN A 746 -41.75 -4.36 7.88
C ASN A 746 -41.03 -5.59 8.44
N VAL A 747 -41.70 -6.75 8.38
CA VAL A 747 -41.15 -8.04 8.79
C VAL A 747 -40.74 -8.82 7.54
N ALA A 748 -39.49 -8.64 7.12
CA ALA A 748 -38.91 -9.12 5.87
C ALA A 748 -37.95 -10.30 6.09
N GLY A 749 -38.51 -11.48 6.41
CA GLY A 749 -37.75 -12.70 6.71
C GLY A 749 -37.22 -12.84 8.14
N GLY A 750 -37.38 -11.81 8.98
CA GLY A 750 -37.16 -11.89 10.43
C GLY A 750 -38.37 -12.43 11.21
N SER A 751 -38.19 -12.63 12.52
CA SER A 751 -39.26 -13.03 13.44
C SER A 751 -39.47 -11.98 14.54
N LEU A 752 -40.72 -11.63 14.82
CA LEU A 752 -41.14 -10.77 15.93
C LEU A 752 -42.11 -11.52 16.83
N THR A 753 -41.75 -11.69 18.11
CA THR A 753 -42.62 -12.22 19.15
C THR A 753 -43.08 -11.09 20.06
N ASN A 754 -44.37 -10.81 20.06
CA ASN A 754 -45.00 -9.81 20.91
C ASN A 754 -45.61 -10.44 22.16
N ASN A 755 -44.93 -10.24 23.29
CA ASN A 755 -45.35 -10.57 24.65
C ASN A 755 -45.94 -9.36 25.42
N GLY A 756 -46.12 -8.22 24.75
CA GLY A 756 -46.61 -6.98 25.35
C GLY A 756 -47.69 -6.33 24.49
N THR A 757 -47.49 -5.06 24.15
CA THR A 757 -48.42 -4.28 23.33
C THR A 757 -47.74 -3.79 22.06
N ILE A 758 -48.39 -3.99 20.93
CA ILE A 758 -48.09 -3.28 19.69
C ILE A 758 -49.35 -2.49 19.32
N SER A 759 -49.27 -1.18 19.16
CA SER A 759 -50.47 -0.36 18.91
C SER A 759 -50.25 0.84 18.01
N ASN A 760 -51.33 1.29 17.37
CA ASN A 760 -51.37 2.53 16.59
C ASN A 760 -50.35 2.58 15.44
N LEU A 761 -49.99 1.44 14.86
CA LEU A 761 -49.06 1.38 13.74
C LEU A 761 -49.70 1.89 12.44
N GLY A 762 -48.89 2.49 11.58
CA GLY A 762 -49.25 2.80 10.20
C GLY A 762 -49.28 1.52 9.36
N LEU A 763 -48.52 1.49 8.27
CA LEU A 763 -48.41 0.33 7.41
C LEU A 763 -47.69 -0.85 8.10
N ILE A 764 -48.23 -2.06 7.96
CA ILE A 764 -47.54 -3.30 8.34
C ILE A 764 -47.37 -4.21 7.13
N GLY A 765 -46.14 -4.64 6.86
CA GLY A 765 -45.79 -5.53 5.76
C GLY A 765 -45.12 -6.81 6.22
N PHE A 766 -45.53 -7.95 5.64
CA PHE A 766 -44.86 -9.24 5.80
C PHE A 766 -44.35 -9.75 4.46
N THR A 767 -43.03 -9.90 4.34
CA THR A 767 -42.36 -10.38 3.13
C THR A 767 -41.27 -11.39 3.50
N GLY A 768 -40.75 -12.14 2.51
CA GLY A 768 -39.59 -13.01 2.69
C GLY A 768 -39.73 -14.13 3.75
N ASN A 769 -40.94 -14.63 4.02
CA ASN A 769 -41.25 -15.58 5.10
C ASN A 769 -41.13 -15.01 6.52
N GLY A 770 -41.19 -13.68 6.68
CA GLY A 770 -41.19 -13.05 7.99
C GLY A 770 -42.40 -13.43 8.85
N THR A 771 -42.21 -13.52 10.17
CA THR A 771 -43.26 -13.97 11.11
C THR A 771 -43.50 -12.96 12.23
N LEU A 772 -44.76 -12.64 12.54
CA LEU A 772 -45.17 -11.97 13.78
C LEU A 772 -46.06 -12.91 14.60
N THR A 773 -45.70 -13.14 15.86
CA THR A 773 -46.51 -13.89 16.81
C THR A 773 -46.98 -12.97 17.93
N VAL A 774 -48.29 -12.84 18.10
CA VAL A 774 -48.93 -12.17 19.24
C VAL A 774 -49.19 -13.23 20.31
N ALA A 775 -48.44 -13.17 21.41
CA ALA A 775 -48.50 -14.15 22.48
C ALA A 775 -49.75 -14.00 23.35
N SER A 776 -50.04 -15.01 24.16
CA SER A 776 -51.19 -14.97 25.08
C SER A 776 -51.09 -13.77 26.03
N GLY A 777 -52.21 -13.10 26.27
CA GLY A 777 -52.28 -11.87 27.08
C GLY A 777 -51.73 -10.62 26.40
N SER A 778 -51.21 -10.72 25.17
CA SER A 778 -50.64 -9.60 24.42
C SER A 778 -51.65 -8.96 23.47
N THR A 779 -51.38 -7.73 23.07
CA THR A 779 -52.25 -6.95 22.16
C THR A 779 -51.49 -6.50 20.92
N PHE A 780 -52.16 -6.51 19.78
CA PHE A 780 -51.65 -6.02 18.50
C PHE A 780 -52.71 -5.17 17.81
N SER A 781 -52.40 -3.92 17.45
CA SER A 781 -53.34 -3.06 16.73
C SER A 781 -52.68 -2.12 15.73
N THR A 782 -53.34 -1.93 14.59
CA THR A 782 -53.01 -0.85 13.63
C THR A 782 -53.92 0.35 13.84
N SER A 783 -53.42 1.52 13.42
CA SER A 783 -54.19 2.77 13.40
C SER A 783 -55.33 2.70 12.38
N ASN A 784 -56.36 3.52 12.58
CA ASN A 784 -57.51 3.57 11.70
C ASN A 784 -57.09 4.00 10.27
N GLY A 785 -57.51 3.25 9.25
CA GLY A 785 -57.13 3.46 7.85
C GLY A 785 -55.78 2.88 7.44
N SER A 786 -55.05 2.23 8.35
CA SER A 786 -53.71 1.71 8.06
C SER A 786 -53.69 0.23 7.69
N ASN A 787 -53.14 -0.06 6.51
CA ASN A 787 -53.21 -1.38 5.91
C ASN A 787 -52.23 -2.37 6.55
N THR A 788 -52.65 -3.63 6.59
CA THR A 788 -51.81 -4.78 6.95
C THR A 788 -51.73 -5.71 5.74
N ASN A 789 -50.53 -5.89 5.20
CA ASN A 789 -50.27 -6.66 3.98
C ASN A 789 -49.41 -7.89 4.28
N ILE A 790 -50.01 -9.08 4.20
CA ILE A 790 -49.30 -10.36 4.37
C ILE A 790 -48.95 -10.93 3.00
N THR A 791 -47.79 -10.57 2.45
CA THR A 791 -47.42 -10.93 1.07
C THR A 791 -46.91 -12.38 0.96
N SER A 792 -45.94 -12.72 1.80
CA SER A 792 -45.29 -14.05 1.79
C SER A 792 -44.80 -14.47 3.19
N GLY A 793 -45.46 -14.01 4.25
CA GLY A 793 -45.08 -14.24 5.65
C GLY A 793 -46.26 -14.72 6.51
N THR A 794 -46.09 -14.75 7.83
CA THR A 794 -47.11 -15.25 8.76
C THR A 794 -47.43 -14.26 9.88
N LEU A 795 -48.70 -13.95 10.08
CA LEU A 795 -49.22 -13.35 11.32
C LEU A 795 -49.91 -14.43 12.16
N THR A 796 -49.46 -14.63 13.39
CA THR A 796 -50.08 -15.55 14.35
C THR A 796 -50.65 -14.78 15.54
N VAL A 797 -51.91 -15.03 15.88
CA VAL A 797 -52.59 -14.52 17.07
C VAL A 797 -52.90 -15.70 17.98
N ASN A 798 -52.14 -15.88 19.05
CA ASN A 798 -52.29 -17.04 19.93
C ASN A 798 -53.55 -16.97 20.79
N SER A 799 -53.94 -18.11 21.36
CA SER A 799 -55.06 -18.15 22.32
C SER A 799 -54.81 -17.20 23.50
N GLY A 800 -55.84 -16.45 23.89
CA GLY A 800 -55.76 -15.37 24.88
C GLY A 800 -55.10 -14.07 24.39
N ALA A 801 -54.67 -13.98 23.13
CA ALA A 801 -54.20 -12.74 22.52
C ALA A 801 -55.34 -11.98 21.83
N THR A 802 -55.16 -10.67 21.67
CA THR A 802 -56.10 -9.82 20.90
C THR A 802 -55.39 -9.07 19.78
N ALA A 803 -56.02 -9.03 18.61
CA ALA A 803 -55.54 -8.29 17.45
C ALA A 803 -56.64 -7.38 16.87
N THR A 804 -56.32 -6.15 16.48
CA THR A 804 -57.28 -5.23 15.83
C THR A 804 -56.66 -4.56 14.62
N MET A 805 -57.16 -4.86 13.43
CA MET A 805 -56.74 -4.19 12.21
C MET A 805 -57.63 -2.98 12.00
N GLY A 806 -57.06 -1.80 12.14
CA GLY A 806 -57.73 -0.52 11.92
C GLY A 806 -57.87 -0.13 10.44
N GLY A 807 -57.22 -0.83 9.50
CA GLY A 807 -57.31 -0.59 8.06
C GLY A 807 -57.59 -1.86 7.25
N GLN A 808 -57.33 -1.80 5.94
CA GLN A 808 -57.51 -2.95 5.05
C GLN A 808 -56.53 -4.08 5.41
N LEU A 809 -57.02 -5.32 5.47
CA LEU A 809 -56.20 -6.51 5.69
C LEU A 809 -56.17 -7.34 4.40
N ASP A 810 -55.00 -7.40 3.76
CA ASP A 810 -54.76 -8.20 2.57
C ASP A 810 -53.81 -9.36 2.87
N ILE A 811 -54.27 -10.57 2.60
CA ILE A 811 -53.47 -11.79 2.67
C ILE A 811 -53.25 -12.27 1.24
N PHE A 812 -52.04 -12.11 0.71
CA PHE A 812 -51.71 -12.53 -0.65
C PHE A 812 -51.46 -14.05 -0.71
N SER A 813 -51.31 -14.61 -1.91
CA SER A 813 -51.21 -16.06 -2.13
C SER A 813 -50.06 -16.75 -1.40
N GLY A 814 -48.99 -16.03 -1.03
CA GLY A 814 -47.89 -16.56 -0.20
C GLY A 814 -48.05 -16.30 1.30
N GLY A 815 -49.07 -15.53 1.72
CA GLY A 815 -49.29 -15.11 3.09
C GLY A 815 -50.11 -16.10 3.90
N THR A 816 -49.85 -16.13 5.21
CA THR A 816 -50.62 -16.92 6.19
C THR A 816 -51.07 -16.05 7.35
N LEU A 817 -52.34 -16.17 7.72
CA LEU A 817 -52.92 -15.65 8.94
C LEU A 817 -53.35 -16.84 9.82
N ASN A 818 -52.81 -16.95 11.03
CA ASN A 818 -53.11 -18.01 11.99
C ASN A 818 -53.77 -17.41 13.24
N VAL A 819 -55.08 -17.61 13.43
CA VAL A 819 -55.86 -17.01 14.51
C VAL A 819 -56.34 -18.10 15.47
N ASN A 820 -55.79 -18.12 16.67
CA ASN A 820 -56.21 -18.96 17.80
C ASN A 820 -56.78 -18.13 18.97
N GLY A 821 -56.56 -16.81 18.95
CA GLY A 821 -57.15 -15.84 19.90
C GLY A 821 -58.32 -15.08 19.29
N ALA A 822 -58.46 -13.79 19.64
CA ALA A 822 -59.47 -12.90 19.07
C ALA A 822 -58.83 -11.88 18.11
N MET A 823 -59.40 -11.74 16.92
CA MET A 823 -59.01 -10.72 15.93
C MET A 823 -60.23 -9.93 15.47
N THR A 824 -60.09 -8.61 15.34
CA THR A 824 -61.10 -7.71 14.76
C THR A 824 -60.53 -6.99 13.55
N VAL A 825 -61.32 -6.81 12.49
CA VAL A 825 -60.98 -5.98 11.32
C VAL A 825 -62.06 -4.90 11.16
N SER A 826 -61.68 -3.63 11.36
CA SER A 826 -62.61 -2.53 11.65
C SER A 826 -62.72 -1.51 10.50
N GLY A 827 -63.82 -1.53 9.74
CA GLY A 827 -64.25 -0.48 8.81
C GLY A 827 -63.76 -0.60 7.37
N PHE A 828 -62.90 -1.58 7.04
CA PHE A 828 -62.22 -1.68 5.75
C PHE A 828 -62.32 -3.08 5.15
N ALA A 829 -61.87 -3.21 3.90
CA ALA A 829 -61.86 -4.47 3.18
C ALA A 829 -60.97 -5.52 3.89
N PHE A 830 -61.44 -6.76 3.90
CA PHE A 830 -60.68 -7.91 4.35
C PHE A 830 -60.63 -8.93 3.22
N ASN A 831 -59.47 -9.06 2.58
CA ASN A 831 -59.27 -9.91 1.40
C ASN A 831 -58.27 -11.01 1.70
N ASN A 832 -58.66 -12.26 1.44
CA ASN A 832 -57.80 -13.43 1.55
C ASN A 832 -57.60 -14.10 0.19
N ALA A 833 -56.37 -14.11 -0.30
CA ALA A 833 -55.88 -14.95 -1.39
C ALA A 833 -54.87 -16.01 -0.90
N GLY A 834 -54.40 -15.90 0.35
CA GLY A 834 -53.47 -16.83 0.99
C GLY A 834 -54.18 -17.86 1.87
N ILE A 835 -53.67 -18.06 3.09
CA ILE A 835 -54.21 -19.05 4.04
C ILE A 835 -54.68 -18.33 5.31
N ILE A 836 -55.94 -18.54 5.69
CA ILE A 836 -56.44 -18.27 7.04
C ILE A 836 -56.57 -19.62 7.75
N LYS A 837 -56.02 -19.74 8.97
CA LYS A 837 -56.15 -20.95 9.79
C LYS A 837 -56.26 -20.67 11.28
N GLY A 838 -56.53 -21.72 12.07
CA GLY A 838 -56.53 -21.67 13.54
C GLY A 838 -57.91 -21.92 14.15
N THR A 839 -58.02 -21.79 15.48
CA THR A 839 -59.25 -22.11 16.25
C THR A 839 -59.86 -20.90 16.98
N GLY A 840 -59.48 -19.69 16.57
CA GLY A 840 -59.88 -18.45 17.21
C GLY A 840 -61.16 -17.83 16.66
N THR A 841 -61.40 -16.58 17.06
CA THR A 841 -62.52 -15.76 16.56
C THR A 841 -61.99 -14.58 15.74
N ILE A 842 -62.52 -14.40 14.54
CA ILE A 842 -62.29 -13.28 13.65
C ILE A 842 -63.60 -12.49 13.57
N THR A 843 -63.57 -11.19 13.87
CA THR A 843 -64.72 -10.29 13.87
C THR A 843 -64.54 -9.25 12.77
N PRO A 844 -64.96 -9.55 11.53
CA PRO A 844 -64.86 -8.60 10.44
C PRO A 844 -66.11 -7.71 10.43
N THR A 845 -65.92 -6.39 10.30
CA THR A 845 -67.02 -5.42 10.23
C THR A 845 -67.55 -5.20 8.80
N THR A 846 -66.75 -5.57 7.80
CA THR A 846 -67.19 -5.82 6.43
C THR A 846 -67.05 -7.31 6.14
N ALA A 847 -67.69 -7.84 5.10
CA ALA A 847 -67.58 -9.27 4.80
C ALA A 847 -66.12 -9.67 4.51
N LEU A 848 -65.66 -10.77 5.12
CA LEU A 848 -64.38 -11.40 4.77
C LEU A 848 -64.49 -11.98 3.34
N ASN A 849 -63.73 -11.45 2.39
CA ASN A 849 -63.69 -11.92 1.01
C ASN A 849 -62.58 -12.95 0.83
N ASN A 850 -62.97 -14.20 0.54
CA ASN A 850 -62.05 -15.32 0.38
C ASN A 850 -61.92 -15.74 -1.09
N SER A 851 -60.68 -15.85 -1.53
CA SER A 851 -60.23 -16.43 -2.81
C SER A 851 -59.10 -17.45 -2.61
N GLY A 852 -58.54 -17.52 -1.39
CA GLY A 852 -57.52 -18.49 -0.96
C GLY A 852 -58.10 -19.64 -0.14
N PHE A 853 -57.43 -20.01 0.96
CA PHE A 853 -57.80 -21.12 1.83
C PHE A 853 -58.28 -20.66 3.21
N ILE A 854 -59.29 -21.33 3.74
CA ILE A 854 -59.69 -21.29 5.16
C ILE A 854 -59.55 -22.71 5.72
N ARG A 855 -58.81 -22.86 6.82
CA ARG A 855 -58.53 -24.15 7.48
C ARG A 855 -58.66 -24.03 9.00
N PRO A 856 -59.78 -24.39 9.61
CA PRO A 856 -59.86 -24.52 11.06
C PRO A 856 -58.69 -25.38 11.56
N GLY A 857 -58.11 -25.00 12.70
CA GLY A 857 -56.75 -25.33 13.13
C GLY A 857 -56.27 -26.79 13.00
N ALA A 858 -56.07 -27.47 14.12
CA ALA A 858 -55.82 -28.91 14.12
C ALA A 858 -57.15 -29.58 14.45
N SER A 859 -57.57 -30.57 13.68
CA SER A 859 -58.82 -31.25 13.95
C SER A 859 -58.81 -31.97 15.32
N PRO A 860 -59.92 -31.88 16.08
CA PRO A 860 -61.11 -31.05 15.81
C PRO A 860 -60.85 -29.56 16.11
N GLY A 861 -60.98 -28.69 15.10
CA GLY A 861 -60.77 -27.25 15.21
C GLY A 861 -62.02 -26.44 14.86
N THR A 862 -62.35 -25.41 15.64
CA THR A 862 -63.43 -24.46 15.27
C THR A 862 -62.86 -23.07 15.00
N LEU A 863 -62.96 -22.59 13.76
CA LEU A 863 -62.65 -21.21 13.42
C LEU A 863 -63.96 -20.41 13.36
N SER A 864 -64.06 -19.35 14.16
CA SER A 864 -65.27 -18.53 14.23
C SER A 864 -65.12 -17.22 13.47
N ILE A 865 -66.02 -16.92 12.54
CA ILE A 865 -66.20 -15.63 11.90
C ILE A 865 -67.43 -14.94 12.51
N SER A 866 -67.20 -14.01 13.43
CA SER A 866 -68.27 -13.20 14.02
C SER A 866 -68.66 -12.04 13.10
N GLY A 867 -69.25 -12.36 11.95
CA GLY A 867 -69.69 -11.41 10.93
C GLY A 867 -70.04 -12.14 9.64
N ASP A 868 -70.03 -11.42 8.52
CA ASP A 868 -70.29 -11.99 7.20
C ASP A 868 -69.02 -12.59 6.58
N LEU A 869 -69.19 -13.68 5.82
CA LEU A 869 -68.14 -14.37 5.07
C LEU A 869 -68.60 -14.54 3.61
N ASN A 870 -67.75 -14.14 2.67
CA ASN A 870 -67.89 -14.45 1.25
C ASN A 870 -66.80 -15.44 0.84
N LEU A 871 -67.17 -16.69 0.59
CA LEU A 871 -66.23 -17.73 0.17
C LEU A 871 -65.73 -17.57 -1.28
N GLY A 872 -66.38 -16.75 -2.11
CA GLY A 872 -65.91 -16.37 -3.44
C GLY A 872 -65.47 -17.56 -4.30
N SER A 873 -64.23 -17.53 -4.77
CA SER A 873 -63.56 -18.65 -5.47
C SER A 873 -62.63 -19.46 -4.57
N GLY A 874 -62.64 -19.18 -3.26
CA GLY A 874 -61.74 -19.79 -2.30
C GLY A 874 -62.15 -21.20 -1.87
N THR A 875 -61.29 -21.83 -1.09
CA THR A 875 -61.43 -23.20 -0.59
C THR A 875 -61.60 -23.19 0.92
N TYR A 876 -62.64 -23.86 1.42
CA TYR A 876 -62.73 -24.27 2.81
C TYR A 876 -62.22 -25.72 2.94
N THR A 877 -61.20 -25.93 3.78
CA THR A 877 -60.70 -27.27 4.12
C THR A 877 -61.18 -27.65 5.52
N CYS A 878 -61.75 -28.84 5.66
CA CYS A 878 -62.27 -29.38 6.91
C CYS A 878 -61.65 -30.76 7.13
N GLU A 879 -60.89 -30.90 8.21
CA GLU A 879 -60.38 -32.18 8.70
C GLU A 879 -61.46 -32.89 9.54
N VAL A 880 -61.56 -34.21 9.41
CA VAL A 880 -62.61 -35.06 10.00
C VAL A 880 -61.95 -36.27 10.66
N ASP A 881 -61.72 -36.17 11.98
CA ASP A 881 -61.18 -37.25 12.82
C ASP A 881 -62.27 -38.07 13.53
N GLY A 882 -63.53 -37.78 13.22
CA GLY A 882 -64.72 -38.47 13.68
C GLY A 882 -65.96 -37.66 13.30
N THR A 883 -67.15 -38.22 13.50
CA THR A 883 -68.41 -37.62 13.05
C THR A 883 -69.29 -37.11 14.19
N SER A 884 -68.87 -37.32 15.44
CA SER A 884 -69.56 -36.73 16.59
C SER A 884 -69.17 -35.26 16.74
N ALA A 885 -70.04 -34.45 17.34
CA ALA A 885 -69.74 -33.05 17.61
C ALA A 885 -68.38 -32.91 18.33
N GLY A 886 -67.51 -32.04 17.81
CA GLY A 886 -66.16 -31.86 18.34
C GLY A 886 -65.16 -32.94 17.94
N GLN A 887 -65.40 -33.71 16.87
CA GLN A 887 -64.43 -34.64 16.26
C GLN A 887 -64.05 -34.27 14.82
N PHE A 888 -64.52 -33.12 14.35
CA PHE A 888 -64.23 -32.59 13.02
C PHE A 888 -64.09 -31.08 13.09
N ASP A 889 -63.50 -30.51 12.06
CA ASP A 889 -63.36 -29.08 11.90
C ASP A 889 -64.69 -28.40 11.59
N VAL A 890 -64.89 -27.23 12.20
CA VAL A 890 -66.08 -26.40 11.97
C VAL A 890 -65.66 -24.98 11.60
N LEU A 891 -66.24 -24.46 10.52
CA LEU A 891 -66.25 -23.05 10.22
C LEU A 891 -67.57 -22.43 10.73
N ALA A 892 -67.51 -21.73 11.86
CA ALA A 892 -68.68 -21.13 12.48
C ALA A 892 -68.80 -19.66 12.08
N VAL A 893 -69.90 -19.27 11.45
CA VAL A 893 -70.16 -17.90 10.97
C VAL A 893 -71.38 -17.36 11.73
N SER A 894 -71.32 -16.18 12.33
CA SER A 894 -72.49 -15.62 13.01
C SER A 894 -73.43 -14.86 12.07
N GLY A 895 -72.89 -14.28 10.99
CA GLY A 895 -73.63 -13.59 9.94
C GLY A 895 -73.97 -14.47 8.74
N THR A 896 -73.93 -13.87 7.55
CA THR A 896 -74.19 -14.56 6.28
C THR A 896 -72.92 -15.22 5.75
N ALA A 897 -72.96 -16.53 5.52
CA ALA A 897 -71.96 -17.26 4.75
C ALA A 897 -72.41 -17.36 3.28
N THR A 898 -71.84 -16.53 2.41
CA THR A 898 -72.10 -16.55 0.96
C THR A 898 -71.17 -17.53 0.27
N ILE A 899 -71.73 -18.58 -0.32
CA ILE A 899 -71.02 -19.62 -1.07
C ILE A 899 -71.17 -19.32 -2.57
N GLY A 900 -70.08 -18.88 -3.20
CA GLY A 900 -70.05 -18.57 -4.62
C GLY A 900 -70.05 -19.84 -5.49
N ALA A 901 -70.46 -19.70 -6.75
CA ALA A 901 -70.49 -20.83 -7.70
C ALA A 901 -69.11 -21.53 -7.89
N SER A 902 -68.03 -20.79 -7.69
CA SER A 902 -66.64 -21.29 -7.77
C SER A 902 -66.01 -21.62 -6.42
N SER A 903 -66.74 -21.48 -5.31
CA SER A 903 -66.24 -21.86 -3.98
C SER A 903 -66.01 -23.37 -3.91
N LYS A 904 -64.98 -23.79 -3.18
CA LYS A 904 -64.58 -25.20 -3.04
C LYS A 904 -64.66 -25.67 -1.59
N LEU A 905 -65.08 -26.91 -1.41
CA LEU A 905 -65.01 -27.63 -0.14
C LEU A 905 -64.03 -28.80 -0.29
N HIS A 906 -63.07 -28.90 0.62
CA HIS A 906 -62.12 -30.00 0.67
C HIS A 906 -62.21 -30.69 2.03
N LEU A 907 -62.65 -31.95 2.05
CA LEU A 907 -62.79 -32.76 3.26
C LEU A 907 -61.60 -33.71 3.40
N ILE A 908 -61.02 -33.81 4.57
CA ILE A 908 -59.91 -34.74 4.85
C ILE A 908 -60.35 -35.68 5.95
N PHE A 909 -60.55 -36.96 5.63
CA PHE A 909 -61.01 -37.97 6.58
C PHE A 909 -59.82 -38.76 7.10
N SER A 910 -59.57 -38.69 8.41
CA SER A 910 -58.48 -39.45 9.06
C SER A 910 -58.92 -40.80 9.61
N VAL A 911 -60.24 -40.99 9.77
CA VAL A 911 -60.85 -42.15 10.43
C VAL A 911 -61.97 -42.77 9.56
N PRO A 912 -62.30 -44.06 9.76
CA PRO A 912 -63.44 -44.67 9.09
C PRO A 912 -64.74 -44.03 9.57
N ILE A 913 -65.73 -43.96 8.69
CA ILE A 913 -67.07 -43.44 8.97
C ILE A 913 -68.13 -44.42 8.51
N VAL A 914 -69.26 -44.42 9.22
CA VAL A 914 -70.40 -45.29 8.91
C VAL A 914 -71.15 -44.72 7.70
N ASN A 915 -71.58 -45.59 6.79
CA ASN A 915 -72.28 -45.18 5.58
C ASN A 915 -73.56 -44.41 5.93
N GLY A 916 -73.74 -43.24 5.33
CA GLY A 916 -74.88 -42.35 5.59
C GLY A 916 -74.72 -41.43 6.81
N THR A 917 -73.56 -41.42 7.47
CA THR A 917 -73.32 -40.53 8.60
C THR A 917 -73.34 -39.07 8.17
N THR A 918 -73.99 -38.23 8.98
CA THR A 918 -74.10 -36.80 8.73
C THR A 918 -73.43 -35.94 9.80
N PHE A 919 -72.74 -34.87 9.40
CA PHE A 919 -72.10 -33.91 10.30
C PHE A 919 -72.04 -32.50 9.68
N ASP A 920 -72.02 -31.46 10.53
CA ASP A 920 -72.23 -30.06 10.13
C ASP A 920 -70.91 -29.29 10.11
N VAL A 921 -70.29 -29.17 8.93
CA VAL A 921 -68.94 -28.57 8.78
C VAL A 921 -68.96 -27.04 8.76
N LEU A 922 -70.08 -26.43 8.40
CA LEU A 922 -70.25 -24.98 8.44
C LEU A 922 -71.56 -24.64 9.13
N THR A 923 -71.51 -23.74 10.10
CA THR A 923 -72.70 -23.12 10.70
C THR A 923 -72.71 -21.63 10.37
N ALA A 924 -73.88 -21.05 10.11
CA ALA A 924 -74.05 -19.65 9.75
C ALA A 924 -75.31 -19.05 10.38
N GLY A 925 -75.41 -17.73 10.51
CA GLY A 925 -76.71 -17.07 10.71
C GLY A 925 -77.61 -17.26 9.49
N THR A 926 -77.03 -17.23 8.28
CA THR A 926 -77.67 -17.62 7.03
C THR A 926 -76.62 -18.13 6.05
N VAL A 927 -76.90 -19.23 5.35
CA VAL A 927 -76.11 -19.73 4.22
C VAL A 927 -76.80 -19.30 2.92
N SER A 928 -76.07 -18.55 2.09
CA SER A 928 -76.56 -18.08 0.78
C SER A 928 -75.73 -18.72 -0.34
N GLY A 929 -76.37 -19.48 -1.24
CA GLY A 929 -75.69 -20.25 -2.28
C GLY A 929 -75.34 -21.69 -1.89
N SER A 930 -74.58 -22.38 -2.75
CA SER A 930 -74.22 -23.79 -2.57
C SER A 930 -72.88 -24.11 -3.23
N PHE A 931 -72.16 -25.10 -2.70
CA PHE A 931 -70.97 -25.64 -3.36
C PHE A 931 -71.40 -26.44 -4.60
N ALA A 932 -70.88 -26.10 -5.78
CA ALA A 932 -71.13 -26.89 -6.98
C ALA A 932 -70.53 -28.29 -6.83
N GLY A 933 -71.22 -29.33 -7.33
CA GLY A 933 -70.79 -30.73 -7.15
C GLY A 933 -69.33 -31.01 -7.56
N GLY A 934 -68.88 -30.44 -8.67
CA GLY A 934 -67.48 -30.55 -9.13
C GLY A 934 -66.44 -29.82 -8.29
N ASN A 935 -66.86 -28.99 -7.33
CA ASN A 935 -66.01 -28.22 -6.43
C ASN A 935 -65.95 -28.83 -5.01
N ILE A 936 -66.62 -29.96 -4.79
CA ILE A 936 -66.55 -30.72 -3.54
C ILE A 936 -65.53 -31.84 -3.76
N THR A 937 -64.51 -31.86 -2.92
CA THR A 937 -63.44 -32.86 -2.98
C THR A 937 -63.25 -33.46 -1.60
N TYR A 938 -62.80 -34.70 -1.55
CA TYR A 938 -62.44 -35.37 -0.30
C TYR A 938 -61.17 -36.19 -0.50
N ALA A 939 -60.44 -36.40 0.59
CA ALA A 939 -59.29 -37.28 0.66
C ALA A 939 -59.41 -38.16 1.90
N ASN A 940 -59.08 -39.44 1.77
CA ASN A 940 -58.88 -40.33 2.90
C ASN A 940 -57.39 -40.31 3.26
N THR A 941 -57.08 -39.85 4.47
CA THR A 941 -55.76 -39.95 5.10
C THR A 941 -55.86 -40.94 6.25
N GLY A 942 -54.80 -41.66 6.60
CA GLY A 942 -54.90 -42.67 7.68
C GLY A 942 -55.89 -43.80 7.36
N THR A 943 -56.90 -44.03 8.22
CA THR A 943 -57.87 -45.13 8.13
C THR A 943 -59.22 -44.73 7.51
N GLY A 944 -59.32 -43.57 6.85
CA GLY A 944 -60.55 -43.12 6.18
C GLY A 944 -61.06 -44.09 5.10
N ASN A 945 -62.39 -44.29 5.02
CA ASN A 945 -63.06 -45.27 4.13
C ASN A 945 -64.18 -44.64 3.27
N VAL A 946 -64.10 -43.34 3.00
CA VAL A 946 -65.15 -42.59 2.28
C VAL A 946 -65.04 -42.80 0.78
N ASN A 947 -66.14 -43.18 0.13
CA ASN A 947 -66.21 -43.31 -1.33
C ASN A 947 -67.12 -42.26 -1.99
N GLY A 948 -67.80 -41.44 -1.21
CA GLY A 948 -68.64 -40.36 -1.70
C GLY A 948 -69.07 -39.42 -0.58
N VAL A 949 -69.39 -38.18 -0.97
CA VAL A 949 -69.96 -37.17 -0.07
C VAL A 949 -71.08 -36.44 -0.79
N SER A 950 -72.13 -36.10 -0.06
CA SER A 950 -73.20 -35.22 -0.52
C SER A 950 -73.45 -34.13 0.51
N LEU A 951 -73.96 -32.98 0.07
CA LEU A 951 -74.25 -31.84 0.93
C LEU A 951 -75.75 -31.59 1.00
N THR A 952 -76.22 -31.24 2.19
CA THR A 952 -77.54 -30.63 2.40
C THR A 952 -77.39 -29.31 3.13
N TYR A 953 -78.40 -28.46 3.04
CA TYR A 953 -78.42 -27.14 3.70
C TYR A 953 -79.62 -27.02 4.66
N PRO A 954 -79.67 -27.82 5.75
CA PRO A 954 -80.79 -27.80 6.69
C PRO A 954 -81.05 -26.38 7.22
N GLY A 955 -82.32 -25.95 7.21
CA GLY A 955 -82.73 -24.66 7.78
C GLY A 955 -82.10 -23.42 7.12
N GLY A 956 -81.33 -23.57 6.03
CA GLY A 956 -80.60 -22.47 5.40
C GLY A 956 -79.53 -21.84 6.28
N ASN A 957 -79.07 -22.52 7.34
CA ASN A 957 -78.14 -21.97 8.33
C ASN A 957 -76.93 -22.88 8.62
N MET A 958 -76.77 -23.97 7.87
CA MET A 958 -75.64 -24.88 8.01
C MET A 958 -75.36 -25.63 6.70
N VAL A 959 -74.13 -26.13 6.56
CA VAL A 959 -73.72 -27.06 5.50
C VAL A 959 -73.47 -28.43 6.13
N ARG A 960 -74.37 -29.36 5.86
CA ARG A 960 -74.33 -30.73 6.38
C ARG A 960 -73.74 -31.66 5.33
N VAL A 961 -72.65 -32.32 5.67
CA VAL A 961 -72.06 -33.39 4.88
C VAL A 961 -72.76 -34.70 5.23
N THR A 962 -73.15 -35.48 4.23
CA THR A 962 -73.50 -36.90 4.37
C THR A 962 -72.44 -37.69 3.64
N ALA A 963 -71.70 -38.50 4.37
CA ALA A 963 -70.67 -39.33 3.78
C ALA A 963 -71.19 -40.74 3.47
N THR A 964 -70.82 -41.27 2.30
CA THR A 964 -71.00 -42.68 1.98
C THR A 964 -69.68 -43.40 2.17
N SER A 965 -69.73 -44.56 2.78
CA SER A 965 -68.58 -45.46 2.93
C SER A 965 -68.88 -46.79 2.29
N LEU A 966 -67.83 -47.53 1.95
CA LEU A 966 -67.94 -48.91 1.52
C LEU A 966 -68.52 -49.73 2.69
N LEU A 967 -69.50 -50.60 2.41
CA LEU A 967 -70.09 -51.51 3.41
C LEU A 967 -68.98 -52.46 3.91
N PRO A 968 -68.63 -52.44 5.21
CA PRO A 968 -67.58 -53.32 5.71
C PRO A 968 -68.12 -54.75 5.84
N VAL A 969 -67.33 -55.75 5.46
CA VAL A 969 -67.31 -56.95 6.30
C VAL A 969 -66.49 -56.63 7.54
N GLU A 970 -67.12 -56.74 8.70
CA GLU A 970 -66.47 -56.36 9.95
C GLU A 970 -65.60 -57.52 10.45
N LEU A 971 -64.37 -57.56 9.92
CA LEU A 971 -63.26 -58.28 10.51
C LEU A 971 -62.97 -57.67 11.89
N VAL A 972 -63.35 -58.39 12.94
CA VAL A 972 -63.21 -57.96 14.34
C VAL A 972 -61.75 -57.87 14.74
N ARG A 973 -60.95 -58.85 14.32
CA ARG A 973 -59.51 -58.86 14.55
C ARG A 973 -58.80 -59.76 13.56
N PHE A 974 -57.55 -59.43 13.29
CA PHE A 974 -56.58 -60.29 12.64
C PHE A 974 -55.25 -60.15 13.39
N THR A 975 -54.60 -61.26 13.69
CA THR A 975 -53.35 -61.30 14.45
C THR A 975 -52.41 -62.35 13.88
N GLY A 976 -51.11 -62.09 13.95
CA GLY A 976 -50.07 -63.06 13.60
C GLY A 976 -49.08 -63.21 14.75
N LYS A 977 -48.77 -64.46 15.13
CA LYS A 977 -47.80 -64.78 16.18
C LYS A 977 -46.88 -65.91 15.76
N GLU A 978 -45.66 -65.90 16.28
CA GLU A 978 -44.68 -66.97 16.06
C GLU A 978 -45.02 -68.19 16.94
N VAL A 979 -44.99 -69.38 16.34
CA VAL A 979 -45.11 -70.66 17.03
C VAL A 979 -44.19 -71.67 16.35
N ASP A 980 -43.16 -72.14 17.04
CA ASP A 980 -42.20 -73.18 16.59
C ASP A 980 -41.54 -72.89 15.21
N GLY A 981 -41.15 -71.65 14.97
CA GLY A 981 -40.53 -71.17 13.73
C GLY A 981 -41.51 -70.97 12.56
N LYS A 982 -42.81 -71.10 12.82
CA LYS A 982 -43.92 -70.88 11.87
C LYS A 982 -44.72 -69.64 12.28
N ALA A 983 -45.48 -69.05 11.36
CA ALA A 983 -46.36 -67.92 11.68
C ALA A 983 -47.82 -68.40 11.74
N LEU A 984 -48.40 -68.37 12.94
CA LEU A 984 -49.81 -68.66 13.16
C LEU A 984 -50.62 -67.37 13.04
N LEU A 985 -51.56 -67.36 12.11
CA LEU A 985 -52.47 -66.27 11.82
C LEU A 985 -53.87 -66.62 12.31
N GLU A 986 -54.51 -65.72 13.04
CA GLU A 986 -55.83 -65.94 13.64
C GLU A 986 -56.70 -64.70 13.39
N TRP A 987 -57.92 -64.91 12.90
CA TRP A 987 -58.89 -63.83 12.71
C TRP A 987 -60.32 -64.22 13.09
N GLU A 988 -61.13 -63.19 13.28
CA GLU A 988 -62.52 -63.28 13.66
C GLU A 988 -63.34 -62.26 12.86
N THR A 989 -64.47 -62.70 12.31
CA THR A 989 -65.46 -61.82 11.68
C THR A 989 -66.68 -61.69 12.60
N ALA A 990 -67.29 -60.51 12.69
CA ALA A 990 -68.53 -60.30 13.45
C ALA A 990 -69.76 -60.76 12.66
N SER A 991 -69.70 -60.55 11.35
CA SER A 991 -70.69 -60.99 10.36
C SER A 991 -70.02 -61.14 9.00
N GLU A 992 -70.61 -61.95 8.13
CA GLU A 992 -70.19 -62.20 6.76
C GLU A 992 -71.42 -62.08 5.85
N LEU A 993 -71.24 -61.53 4.65
CA LEU A 993 -72.30 -61.43 3.64
C LEU A 993 -71.74 -61.95 2.32
N ASN A 994 -72.33 -63.01 1.78
CA ASN A 994 -71.91 -63.67 0.55
C ASN A 994 -70.43 -64.07 0.48
N ASN A 995 -69.77 -64.26 1.63
CA ASN A 995 -68.34 -64.51 1.70
C ASN A 995 -67.98 -65.92 1.19
N GLU A 996 -67.23 -65.99 0.10
CA GLU A 996 -66.65 -67.23 -0.44
C GLU A 996 -65.47 -67.68 0.43
N GLY A 997 -64.66 -66.74 0.93
CA GLY A 997 -63.58 -67.00 1.89
C GLY A 997 -62.42 -66.02 1.81
N PHE A 998 -61.31 -66.35 2.47
CA PHE A 998 -60.16 -65.48 2.67
C PHE A 998 -58.91 -66.05 1.99
N ASN A 999 -58.34 -65.33 1.03
CA ASN A 999 -56.96 -65.59 0.63
C ASN A 999 -56.01 -64.98 1.66
N VAL A 1000 -55.12 -65.81 2.20
CA VAL A 1000 -54.07 -65.36 3.10
C VAL A 1000 -52.88 -64.96 2.24
N GLU A 1001 -52.50 -63.70 2.30
CA GLU A 1001 -51.38 -63.16 1.53
C GLU A 1001 -50.24 -62.74 2.46
N ARG A 1002 -49.01 -63.01 2.03
CA ARG A 1002 -47.77 -62.69 2.74
C ARG A 1002 -46.91 -61.74 1.92
N SER A 1003 -46.22 -60.82 2.58
CA SER A 1003 -45.29 -59.88 1.98
C SER A 1003 -44.03 -59.72 2.83
N ARG A 1004 -42.93 -59.39 2.15
CA ARG A 1004 -41.65 -59.06 2.78
C ARG A 1004 -41.47 -57.57 3.03
N ASP A 1005 -42.16 -56.73 2.26
CA ASP A 1005 -41.99 -55.27 2.25
C ASP A 1005 -43.32 -54.51 2.43
N GLY A 1006 -44.42 -55.22 2.60
CA GLY A 1006 -45.78 -54.68 2.68
C GLY A 1006 -46.34 -54.20 1.32
N ARG A 1007 -45.62 -54.40 0.21
CA ARG A 1007 -45.97 -53.89 -1.12
C ARG A 1007 -46.21 -55.00 -2.13
N LEU A 1008 -45.31 -56.00 -2.19
CA LEU A 1008 -45.47 -57.19 -3.04
C LEU A 1008 -46.05 -58.34 -2.24
N TRP A 1009 -47.23 -58.81 -2.65
CA TRP A 1009 -48.01 -59.79 -1.90
C TRP A 1009 -48.07 -61.12 -2.66
N GLU A 1010 -47.72 -62.20 -1.96
CA GLU A 1010 -47.82 -63.58 -2.41
C GLU A 1010 -49.03 -64.22 -1.72
N ASN A 1011 -49.95 -64.81 -2.49
CA ASN A 1011 -51.04 -65.60 -1.93
C ASN A 1011 -50.50 -66.97 -1.48
N ILE A 1012 -50.58 -67.26 -0.19
CA ILE A 1012 -50.01 -68.45 0.44
C ILE A 1012 -51.07 -69.47 0.86
N GLY A 1013 -52.35 -69.14 0.75
CA GLY A 1013 -53.43 -70.07 1.08
C GLY A 1013 -54.82 -69.47 0.95
N PHE A 1014 -55.85 -70.33 1.01
CA PHE A 1014 -57.24 -69.91 1.04
C PHE A 1014 -57.99 -70.64 2.16
N VAL A 1015 -58.78 -69.90 2.93
CA VAL A 1015 -59.66 -70.43 3.99
C VAL A 1015 -61.10 -70.10 3.61
N ALA A 1016 -61.92 -71.12 3.38
CA ALA A 1016 -63.32 -70.93 2.98
C ALA A 1016 -64.12 -70.18 4.06
N GLY A 1017 -64.97 -69.24 3.62
CA GLY A 1017 -65.89 -68.50 4.47
C GLY A 1017 -67.19 -69.28 4.74
N ASN A 1018 -68.07 -68.71 5.55
CA ASN A 1018 -69.38 -69.31 5.88
C ASN A 1018 -70.54 -68.70 5.06
N GLY A 1019 -70.25 -68.01 3.95
CA GLY A 1019 -71.26 -67.38 3.11
C GLY A 1019 -71.87 -66.15 3.76
N THR A 1020 -73.19 -66.16 3.99
CA THR A 1020 -73.88 -65.08 4.71
C THR A 1020 -74.19 -65.54 6.13
N THR A 1021 -73.56 -64.91 7.12
CA THR A 1021 -73.82 -65.17 8.55
C THR A 1021 -73.80 -63.87 9.35
N THR A 1022 -74.67 -63.76 10.33
CA THR A 1022 -74.70 -62.64 11.29
C THR A 1022 -74.13 -63.03 12.66
N THR A 1023 -73.54 -64.22 12.78
CA THR A 1023 -72.87 -64.69 13.99
C THR A 1023 -71.37 -64.71 13.79
N ALA A 1024 -70.62 -64.36 14.85
CA ALA A 1024 -69.17 -64.27 14.77
C ALA A 1024 -68.54 -65.61 14.38
N GLN A 1025 -67.57 -65.58 13.46
CA GLN A 1025 -66.82 -66.75 13.00
C GLN A 1025 -65.34 -66.59 13.32
N TYR A 1026 -64.70 -67.72 13.64
CA TYR A 1026 -63.29 -67.77 14.04
C TYR A 1026 -62.51 -68.62 13.04
N TYR A 1027 -61.37 -68.10 12.59
CA TYR A 1027 -60.53 -68.73 11.60
C TYR A 1027 -59.07 -68.69 12.04
N SER A 1028 -58.30 -69.68 11.57
CA SER A 1028 -56.86 -69.70 11.72
C SER A 1028 -56.18 -70.27 10.49
N PHE A 1029 -54.94 -69.83 10.27
CA PHE A 1029 -54.07 -70.30 9.19
C PHE A 1029 -52.63 -70.33 9.68
N LEU A 1030 -51.93 -71.43 9.43
CA LEU A 1030 -50.52 -71.60 9.82
C LEU A 1030 -49.63 -71.49 8.58
N ASP A 1031 -48.80 -70.45 8.49
CA ASP A 1031 -47.72 -70.40 7.51
C ASP A 1031 -46.55 -71.24 8.00
N GLU A 1032 -46.37 -72.40 7.38
CA GLU A 1032 -45.31 -73.35 7.74
C GLU A 1032 -43.91 -72.96 7.25
N LYS A 1033 -43.82 -71.99 6.34
CA LYS A 1033 -42.55 -71.57 5.72
C LYS A 1033 -42.46 -70.05 5.65
N PRO A 1034 -42.53 -69.34 6.79
CA PRO A 1034 -42.42 -67.88 6.78
C PRO A 1034 -41.05 -67.43 6.23
N LEU A 1035 -40.99 -66.23 5.68
CA LEU A 1035 -39.79 -65.69 5.06
C LEU A 1035 -38.70 -65.50 6.13
N SER A 1036 -37.60 -66.23 5.99
CA SER A 1036 -36.47 -66.20 6.93
C SER A 1036 -35.61 -64.93 6.75
N PRO A 1037 -35.05 -64.34 7.82
CA PRO A 1037 -34.32 -63.07 7.78
C PRO A 1037 -33.05 -63.03 6.90
N HIS A 1038 -32.60 -64.15 6.32
CA HIS A 1038 -31.33 -64.25 5.57
C HIS A 1038 -31.46 -64.41 4.05
N VAL A 1039 -32.65 -64.24 3.47
CA VAL A 1039 -32.85 -64.37 2.01
C VAL A 1039 -33.23 -63.01 1.41
N GLY A 1040 -32.29 -62.34 0.74
CA GLY A 1040 -32.55 -61.20 -0.16
C GLY A 1040 -32.29 -59.79 0.40
N GLY A 1041 -31.11 -59.51 0.94
CA GLY A 1041 -30.59 -58.13 1.05
C GLY A 1041 -31.09 -57.25 2.20
N CYS A 1042 -31.62 -57.82 3.30
CA CYS A 1042 -31.97 -57.03 4.49
C CYS A 1042 -31.01 -57.36 5.65
N GLU A 1043 -30.00 -56.53 5.87
CA GLU A 1043 -29.24 -56.52 7.12
C GLU A 1043 -30.09 -55.85 8.21
N GLY A 1044 -30.64 -56.63 9.15
CA GLY A 1044 -31.40 -56.09 10.29
C GLY A 1044 -32.70 -56.80 10.70
N GLY A 1045 -33.03 -57.95 10.09
CA GLY A 1045 -34.23 -58.74 10.44
C GLY A 1045 -35.42 -58.42 9.53
N CYS A 1046 -35.84 -59.39 8.71
CA CYS A 1046 -37.05 -59.25 7.89
C CYS A 1046 -38.29 -59.52 8.73
N VAL A 1047 -39.19 -58.55 8.81
CA VAL A 1047 -40.52 -58.71 9.40
C VAL A 1047 -41.45 -59.35 8.35
N ASN A 1048 -42.18 -60.39 8.72
CA ASN A 1048 -43.17 -61.01 7.83
C ASN A 1048 -44.49 -60.27 7.97
N TYR A 1049 -44.98 -59.70 6.88
CA TYR A 1049 -46.28 -59.02 6.84
C TYR A 1049 -47.33 -59.94 6.23
N TYR A 1050 -48.52 -59.97 6.83
CA TYR A 1050 -49.65 -60.76 6.37
C TYR A 1050 -50.89 -59.90 6.24
N ARG A 1051 -51.74 -60.20 5.26
CA ARG A 1051 -53.09 -59.64 5.12
C ARG A 1051 -54.03 -60.73 4.62
N LEU A 1052 -55.32 -60.53 4.86
CA LEU A 1052 -56.39 -61.34 4.29
C LEU A 1052 -56.97 -60.59 3.11
N LYS A 1053 -57.31 -61.31 2.05
CA LYS A 1053 -58.18 -60.85 0.97
C LYS A 1053 -59.47 -61.65 1.06
N GLN A 1054 -60.49 -61.07 1.67
CA GLN A 1054 -61.81 -61.65 1.71
C GLN A 1054 -62.45 -61.53 0.34
N THR A 1055 -63.00 -62.61 -0.20
CA THR A 1055 -63.64 -62.67 -1.52
C THR A 1055 -65.07 -63.17 -1.38
N ASP A 1056 -66.01 -62.52 -2.04
CA ASP A 1056 -67.42 -62.90 -2.09
C ASP A 1056 -67.71 -63.82 -3.28
N PHE A 1057 -68.82 -64.57 -3.25
CA PHE A 1057 -69.21 -65.50 -4.33
C PHE A 1057 -69.43 -64.85 -5.70
N ASP A 1058 -69.59 -63.53 -5.77
CA ASP A 1058 -69.70 -62.77 -7.01
C ASP A 1058 -68.35 -62.26 -7.55
N GLY A 1059 -67.25 -62.58 -6.86
CA GLY A 1059 -65.88 -62.22 -7.20
C GLY A 1059 -65.42 -60.86 -6.68
N ASN A 1060 -66.27 -60.11 -5.97
CA ASN A 1060 -65.85 -58.91 -5.25
C ASN A 1060 -64.93 -59.29 -4.09
N PHE A 1061 -64.02 -58.39 -3.69
CA PHE A 1061 -63.10 -58.68 -2.59
C PHE A 1061 -62.72 -57.43 -1.80
N GLU A 1062 -62.33 -57.63 -0.53
CA GLU A 1062 -61.82 -56.62 0.38
C GLU A 1062 -60.55 -57.13 1.09
N TYR A 1063 -59.61 -56.25 1.42
CA TYR A 1063 -58.39 -56.62 2.15
C TYR A 1063 -58.47 -56.22 3.63
N SER A 1064 -57.96 -57.06 4.52
CA SER A 1064 -57.78 -56.72 5.93
C SER A 1064 -56.64 -55.70 6.14
N PRO A 1065 -56.55 -55.10 7.34
CA PRO A 1065 -55.31 -54.51 7.81
C PRO A 1065 -54.14 -55.52 7.73
N VAL A 1066 -52.94 -54.99 7.52
CA VAL A 1066 -51.70 -55.77 7.50
C VAL A 1066 -51.24 -56.01 8.94
N VAL A 1067 -50.90 -57.25 9.28
CA VAL A 1067 -50.30 -57.62 10.57
C VAL A 1067 -48.91 -58.18 10.37
N SER A 1068 -48.00 -57.90 11.30
CA SER A 1068 -46.68 -58.49 11.31
C SER A 1068 -46.60 -59.66 12.30
N ALA A 1069 -46.01 -60.78 11.89
CA ALA A 1069 -45.56 -61.80 12.83
C ALA A 1069 -44.08 -61.56 13.15
N ASP A 1070 -43.78 -61.30 14.43
CA ASP A 1070 -42.43 -61.03 14.91
C ASP A 1070 -41.64 -62.36 15.03
N LEU A 1071 -40.66 -62.59 14.15
CA LEU A 1071 -39.83 -63.81 14.07
C LEU A 1071 -38.39 -63.58 14.58
N THR A 1072 -38.19 -62.62 15.49
CA THR A 1072 -36.87 -62.13 15.93
C THR A 1072 -35.96 -63.13 16.67
N ASN A 1073 -36.40 -64.37 16.92
CA ASN A 1073 -35.61 -65.41 17.60
C ASN A 1073 -34.73 -66.30 16.68
N LEU A 1074 -34.42 -65.89 15.43
CA LEU A 1074 -33.54 -66.62 14.50
C LEU A 1074 -32.15 -65.95 14.30
N GLN A 1075 -31.45 -65.57 15.38
CA GLN A 1075 -30.11 -64.92 15.32
C GLN A 1075 -28.90 -65.88 15.51
N ASP A 1076 -28.72 -66.93 14.70
CA ASP A 1076 -27.51 -67.77 14.89
C ASP A 1076 -27.02 -68.62 13.68
N LEU A 1077 -26.70 -68.01 12.52
CA LEU A 1077 -26.22 -68.78 11.35
C LEU A 1077 -24.98 -68.26 10.59
N SER A 1078 -24.24 -67.26 11.07
CA SER A 1078 -23.05 -66.70 10.37
C SER A 1078 -21.68 -67.08 10.97
N ASN A 1079 -21.47 -68.32 11.44
CA ASN A 1079 -20.18 -68.75 12.02
C ASN A 1079 -19.50 -69.89 11.24
N LEU A 1080 -18.25 -69.63 10.79
CA LEU A 1080 -17.31 -70.63 10.26
C LEU A 1080 -17.03 -71.70 11.32
N ARG A 1081 -17.27 -72.99 11.02
CA ARG A 1081 -17.02 -74.10 11.95
C ARG A 1081 -16.27 -75.24 11.28
N PHE A 1082 -15.40 -75.89 12.05
CA PHE A 1082 -14.73 -77.12 11.67
C PHE A 1082 -15.25 -78.28 12.51
N PHE A 1083 -15.54 -79.42 11.90
CA PHE A 1083 -15.90 -80.63 12.64
C PHE A 1083 -15.27 -81.91 12.04
N PRO A 1084 -14.89 -82.87 12.89
CA PRO A 1084 -14.84 -82.76 14.35
C PRO A 1084 -13.73 -81.78 14.80
N ASN A 1085 -13.98 -81.00 15.85
CA ASN A 1085 -12.96 -80.15 16.47
C ASN A 1085 -13.08 -80.31 17.99
N PRO A 1086 -12.12 -80.97 18.67
CA PRO A 1086 -10.75 -81.25 18.22
C PRO A 1086 -10.64 -82.35 17.15
N ALA A 1087 -9.72 -82.16 16.20
CA ALA A 1087 -9.53 -82.99 15.02
C ALA A 1087 -8.27 -83.85 15.10
N THR A 1088 -8.23 -84.98 14.39
CA THR A 1088 -7.00 -85.79 14.24
C THR A 1088 -6.46 -85.68 12.82
N ASP A 1089 -7.13 -86.31 11.83
CA ASP A 1089 -6.57 -86.50 10.49
C ASP A 1089 -7.19 -85.59 9.42
N ALA A 1090 -8.45 -85.20 9.59
CA ALA A 1090 -9.18 -84.30 8.70
C ALA A 1090 -10.34 -83.60 9.43
N VAL A 1091 -10.79 -82.48 8.87
CA VAL A 1091 -12.00 -81.76 9.30
C VAL A 1091 -12.85 -81.37 8.11
N THR A 1092 -14.15 -81.44 8.28
CA THR A 1092 -15.11 -80.82 7.37
C THR A 1092 -15.27 -79.35 7.74
N LEU A 1093 -15.28 -78.48 6.73
CA LEU A 1093 -15.55 -77.06 6.90
C LEU A 1093 -17.03 -76.77 6.66
N ALA A 1094 -17.74 -76.37 7.72
CA ALA A 1094 -19.07 -75.80 7.61
C ALA A 1094 -18.98 -74.27 7.62
N LEU A 1095 -19.14 -73.72 6.43
CA LEU A 1095 -19.33 -72.31 6.17
C LEU A 1095 -20.59 -72.16 5.32
N ARG A 1096 -21.63 -71.49 5.83
CA ARG A 1096 -22.73 -71.05 4.98
C ARG A 1096 -22.39 -69.64 4.52
N THR A 1097 -22.14 -69.51 3.22
CA THR A 1097 -21.85 -68.25 2.55
C THR A 1097 -22.64 -68.18 1.25
N ASP A 1098 -23.00 -66.95 0.86
CA ASP A 1098 -23.56 -66.59 -0.43
C ASP A 1098 -22.48 -66.40 -1.52
N PHE A 1099 -21.19 -66.55 -1.16
CA PHE A 1099 -20.08 -66.48 -2.09
C PHE A 1099 -19.86 -67.82 -2.82
N SER A 1100 -19.98 -67.81 -4.16
CA SER A 1100 -19.55 -68.93 -5.01
C SER A 1100 -18.28 -68.57 -5.78
N GLY A 1101 -17.22 -69.37 -5.60
CA GLY A 1101 -15.95 -69.18 -6.28
C GLY A 1101 -14.74 -69.66 -5.49
N LYS A 1102 -13.54 -69.33 -5.98
CA LYS A 1102 -12.28 -69.69 -5.29
C LYS A 1102 -12.15 -68.94 -3.98
N ALA A 1103 -11.96 -69.68 -2.90
CA ALA A 1103 -11.53 -69.19 -1.61
C ALA A 1103 -10.15 -69.78 -1.25
N ILE A 1104 -9.43 -69.12 -0.34
CA ILE A 1104 -8.18 -69.60 0.21
C ILE A 1104 -8.38 -69.81 1.71
N LEU A 1105 -8.13 -71.03 2.17
CA LEU A 1105 -7.97 -71.35 3.58
C LEU A 1105 -6.49 -71.29 3.96
N THR A 1106 -6.15 -70.56 5.02
CA THR A 1106 -4.85 -70.64 5.68
C THR A 1106 -5.01 -71.09 7.14
N LEU A 1107 -4.13 -71.98 7.58
CA LEU A 1107 -3.97 -72.37 8.98
C LEU A 1107 -2.68 -71.75 9.51
N HIS A 1108 -2.78 -71.03 10.63
CA HIS A 1108 -1.65 -70.43 11.32
C HIS A 1108 -1.43 -71.13 12.66
N ASP A 1109 -0.17 -71.42 13.00
CA ASP A 1109 0.18 -71.79 14.38
C ASP A 1109 0.03 -70.58 15.32
N LEU A 1110 0.14 -70.79 16.63
CA LEU A 1110 -0.06 -69.72 17.63
C LEU A 1110 1.01 -68.62 17.57
N THR A 1111 2.12 -68.82 16.86
CA THR A 1111 3.10 -67.75 16.60
C THR A 1111 2.73 -66.90 15.38
N GLY A 1112 1.63 -67.25 14.69
CA GLY A 1112 1.12 -66.57 13.49
C GLY A 1112 1.70 -67.10 12.19
N ARG A 1113 2.63 -68.07 12.23
CA ARG A 1113 3.23 -68.65 11.03
C ARG A 1113 2.21 -69.53 10.31
N VAL A 1114 2.08 -69.34 8.99
CA VAL A 1114 1.21 -70.18 8.15
C VAL A 1114 1.81 -71.58 8.07
N VAL A 1115 1.10 -72.56 8.62
CA VAL A 1115 1.50 -73.98 8.61
C VAL A 1115 0.82 -74.78 7.50
N LYS A 1116 -0.29 -74.26 6.95
CA LYS A 1116 -0.95 -74.86 5.78
C LYS A 1116 -1.74 -73.80 5.02
N THR A 1117 -1.69 -73.85 3.70
CA THR A 1117 -2.58 -73.08 2.82
C THR A 1117 -3.23 -74.04 1.83
N GLN A 1118 -4.53 -73.89 1.60
CA GLN A 1118 -5.29 -74.70 0.67
C GLN A 1118 -6.32 -73.84 -0.05
N GLN A 1119 -6.37 -73.96 -1.38
CA GLN A 1119 -7.47 -73.39 -2.16
C GLN A 1119 -8.70 -74.25 -2.02
N LEU A 1120 -9.83 -73.60 -1.79
CA LEU A 1120 -11.15 -74.19 -1.73
C LEU A 1120 -11.98 -73.63 -2.87
N TRP A 1121 -12.91 -74.42 -3.38
CA TRP A 1121 -14.01 -73.90 -4.19
C TRP A 1121 -15.25 -73.90 -3.31
N LEU A 1122 -15.82 -72.73 -3.08
CA LEU A 1122 -17.06 -72.58 -2.32
C LEU A 1122 -18.23 -72.51 -3.29
N GLU A 1123 -19.31 -73.20 -2.97
CA GLU A 1123 -20.58 -73.14 -3.67
C GLU A 1123 -21.66 -72.67 -2.69
N GLU A 1124 -22.54 -71.80 -3.17
CA GLU A 1124 -23.53 -71.11 -2.35
C GLU A 1124 -24.29 -72.10 -1.46
N ASN A 1125 -24.27 -71.87 -0.14
CA ASN A 1125 -25.01 -72.65 0.86
C ASN A 1125 -24.76 -74.18 0.89
N THR A 1126 -23.64 -74.66 0.33
CA THR A 1126 -23.21 -76.06 0.42
C THR A 1126 -22.00 -76.25 1.36
N PRO A 1127 -21.86 -77.40 2.05
CA PRO A 1127 -20.70 -77.67 2.89
C PRO A 1127 -19.42 -77.76 2.05
N ALA A 1128 -18.35 -77.11 2.49
CA ALA A 1128 -17.07 -77.11 1.80
C ALA A 1128 -16.32 -78.46 1.97
N PRO A 1129 -15.42 -78.83 1.03
CA PRO A 1129 -14.75 -80.13 1.05
C PRO A 1129 -13.88 -80.37 2.29
N ASP A 1130 -13.69 -81.64 2.65
CA ASP A 1130 -12.86 -82.05 3.79
C ASP A 1130 -11.41 -81.58 3.66
N ILE A 1131 -10.89 -81.00 4.74
CA ILE A 1131 -9.52 -80.50 4.86
C ILE A 1131 -8.70 -81.52 5.62
N ARG A 1132 -7.80 -82.21 4.92
CA ARG A 1132 -6.87 -83.15 5.53
C ARG A 1132 -5.79 -82.40 6.31
N LEU A 1133 -5.55 -82.80 7.55
CA LEU A 1133 -4.61 -82.18 8.49
C LEU A 1133 -3.28 -82.93 8.59
N VAL A 1134 -3.09 -83.95 7.76
CA VAL A 1134 -1.86 -84.77 7.67
C VAL A 1134 -0.61 -83.89 7.59
N GLY A 1135 0.32 -84.13 8.52
CA GLY A 1135 1.61 -83.42 8.63
C GLY A 1135 1.61 -82.22 9.60
N LEU A 1136 0.46 -81.85 10.18
CA LEU A 1136 0.39 -80.86 11.25
C LEU A 1136 0.64 -81.52 12.62
N THR A 1137 1.47 -80.91 13.45
CA THR A 1137 1.69 -81.37 14.83
C THR A 1137 0.49 -81.05 15.72
N ALA A 1138 0.22 -81.86 16.75
CA ALA A 1138 -0.84 -81.59 17.72
C ALA A 1138 -0.69 -80.19 18.33
N GLY A 1139 -1.77 -79.41 18.35
CA GLY A 1139 -1.77 -78.02 18.80
C GLY A 1139 -3.01 -77.23 18.34
N LEU A 1140 -3.16 -76.02 18.87
CA LEU A 1140 -4.25 -75.11 18.49
C LEU A 1140 -3.81 -74.24 17.32
N TYR A 1141 -4.64 -74.18 16.28
CA TYR A 1141 -4.42 -73.39 15.07
C TYR A 1141 -5.54 -72.38 14.87
N LEU A 1142 -5.20 -71.26 14.25
CA LEU A 1142 -6.19 -70.29 13.76
C LEU A 1142 -6.39 -70.50 12.27
N ALA A 1143 -7.60 -70.89 11.90
CA ALA A 1143 -8.01 -71.09 10.52
C ALA A 1143 -8.69 -69.83 10.00
N LYS A 1144 -8.26 -69.36 8.83
CA LYS A 1144 -8.82 -68.19 8.14
C LYS A 1144 -9.21 -68.57 6.72
N VAL A 1145 -10.44 -68.26 6.32
CA VAL A 1145 -10.93 -68.44 4.95
C VAL A 1145 -11.15 -67.07 4.35
N GLN A 1146 -10.54 -66.80 3.20
CA GLN A 1146 -10.72 -65.57 2.46
C GLN A 1146 -11.24 -65.87 1.06
N ALA A 1147 -12.33 -65.20 0.68
CA ALA A 1147 -12.98 -65.35 -0.61
C ALA A 1147 -13.32 -63.95 -1.15
N GLY A 1148 -12.54 -63.46 -2.11
CA GLY A 1148 -12.58 -62.05 -2.52
C GLY A 1148 -12.28 -61.08 -1.37
N MET A 1149 -13.21 -60.17 -1.08
CA MET A 1149 -13.15 -59.25 0.08
C MET A 1149 -13.71 -59.85 1.38
N GLN A 1150 -14.44 -60.98 1.31
CA GLN A 1150 -15.02 -61.62 2.49
C GLN A 1150 -13.98 -62.47 3.22
N HIS A 1151 -13.97 -62.41 4.55
CA HIS A 1151 -13.06 -63.19 5.38
C HIS A 1151 -13.77 -63.74 6.63
N TRP A 1152 -13.47 -65.00 6.96
CA TRP A 1152 -13.98 -65.69 8.14
C TRP A 1152 -12.83 -66.34 8.91
N GLN A 1153 -12.98 -66.47 10.23
CA GLN A 1153 -11.95 -67.09 11.08
C GLN A 1153 -12.56 -67.97 12.16
N ALA A 1154 -11.90 -69.09 12.45
CA ALA A 1154 -12.28 -70.00 13.53
C ALA A 1154 -11.05 -70.73 14.09
N ARG A 1155 -11.14 -71.20 15.34
CA ARG A 1155 -10.07 -71.96 16.00
C ARG A 1155 -10.23 -73.44 15.70
N LEU A 1156 -9.12 -74.11 15.40
CA LEU A 1156 -9.06 -75.55 15.13
C LEU A 1156 -8.01 -76.20 16.03
N LEU A 1157 -8.44 -77.09 16.92
CA LEU A 1157 -7.53 -77.87 17.76
C LEU A 1157 -7.22 -79.20 17.06
N VAL A 1158 -5.94 -79.45 16.76
CA VAL A 1158 -5.46 -80.73 16.22
C VAL A 1158 -4.83 -81.53 17.35
N LYS A 1159 -5.19 -82.81 17.48
CA LYS A 1159 -4.72 -83.70 18.56
C LYS A 1159 -3.63 -84.64 18.11
#